data_AF-A0A9P8NKX5-F1
#
_entry.id   AF-A0A9P8NKX5-F1
#
_cell.length_a   1.000
_cell.length_b   1.000
_cell.length_c   1.000
_cell.angle_alpha   90.00
_cell.angle_beta   90.00
_cell.angle_gamma   90.00
#
_symmetry.space_group_name_H-M   'P 1'
#
loop_
_entity.id
_entity.type
_entity.pdbx_description
1 polymer ?
#
loop_
_entity_poly.entity_id
_entity_poly.type
_entity_poly.pdbx_seq_one_letter_code
_entity_poly.pdbx_strand_id
1 'polypeptide(L)'
;MPQNTIALTPGVVLGHPEVQEKWPRNPEDLAVSDIDTGVLINELSNINLLPGKVRVLEENPEIMQAKTYEKPPPIEEGTYRGTQLALTKIYNLVEQRFSSFMDVANFEPLVPSPLTKDQKRKFFAFTDGSDGYPPHLNLAGNVEAAKKDESNQRSTLQPSQIFDKMRLLQLASLLPSIVPNKFIRELARLTARGWFGSMGRPDAGEKLKDVEDYNRRARGWYFGKDIFDLPNVGDLPDWYSDARFAQQHFTGTNPTTIEQASDEWSEHFITAAEAPEDGPVKEILTDLRNSCRKSLYMQDYSYFRKAAGLDPTAVIKCEFDEAGKKRHRYGCASVCLFYLNDQGQLYPLAIVIDWRGKAETSVTIYNRELIKRKDLRAGGEKQDQKHKVTDEAHDWAWRYAKTCVQCSDWLRHEVTVHLTNTHMIEEAIIVASHRQLDPDHPVMLLLYPHWQKTLALNAAARNTLVPHVIVDLIGFQASEGFAFIRHAYENFDFKGRYVPTDLRQRGFPPEELDSPKFHNYAYARCINSMWHKIRSYVQDMLALAYPGTDADHKVRNDQCIQAWSDEMRSSDGARLPSFPTISTFEELVDCVTMCIHIASPQHTAVNYLQNYYQSFVVNKPPCLYTEPPTSLQSLLGYTEKELVEALPMNHPREWLLASHIPYLLSFKPGNKESLIVYAASKFRVYHNKPTEKDQAIAAATGKFNTALAESQEEFKRYGQATDDWETVEYEVLSPEWNAVSILI
;
A
#
# COMPACT_ATOMS: atom_id res chain seq x y z
N MET A 1 35.08 19.65 -13.74
CA MET A 1 34.82 18.34 -14.38
C MET A 1 33.41 17.94 -13.97
N PRO A 2 32.53 17.52 -14.88
CA PRO A 2 31.15 17.24 -14.53
C PRO A 2 31.06 15.93 -13.75
N GLN A 3 30.29 15.95 -12.67
CA GLN A 3 29.87 14.78 -11.91
C GLN A 3 28.91 13.97 -12.77
N ASN A 4 29.19 12.68 -12.95
CA ASN A 4 28.31 11.75 -13.64
C ASN A 4 27.02 11.55 -12.84
N THR A 5 25.96 12.25 -13.22
CA THR A 5 24.58 11.84 -12.95
C THR A 5 24.31 10.55 -13.74
N ILE A 6 24.03 9.45 -13.03
CA ILE A 6 23.55 8.22 -13.66
C ILE A 6 22.06 8.41 -13.91
N ALA A 7 21.68 8.68 -15.15
CA ALA A 7 20.29 8.60 -15.57
C ALA A 7 19.88 7.12 -15.64
N LEU A 8 18.86 6.71 -14.89
CA LEU A 8 18.20 5.41 -15.06
C LEU A 8 17.30 5.49 -16.30
N THR A 9 17.88 5.33 -17.49
CA THR A 9 17.11 5.18 -18.74
C THR A 9 16.41 3.81 -18.81
N PRO A 10 15.13 3.74 -19.20
CA PRO A 10 14.34 2.51 -19.24
C PRO A 10 14.63 1.73 -20.53
N GLY A 11 15.62 0.86 -20.47
CA GLY A 11 15.95 -0.09 -21.54
C GLY A 11 16.70 -1.34 -21.10
N VAL A 12 17.10 -1.43 -19.83
CA VAL A 12 17.78 -2.63 -19.31
C VAL A 12 16.71 -3.58 -18.81
N VAL A 13 16.45 -4.63 -19.61
CA VAL A 13 15.93 -5.89 -19.08
C VAL A 13 16.85 -6.30 -17.93
N LEU A 14 16.36 -6.27 -16.69
CA LEU A 14 17.07 -6.79 -15.52
C LEU A 14 17.15 -8.32 -15.64
N GLY A 15 18.10 -8.75 -16.45
CA GLY A 15 18.44 -10.14 -16.70
C GLY A 15 19.88 -10.15 -17.19
N HIS A 16 20.80 -10.21 -16.23
CA HIS A 16 22.26 -10.17 -16.40
C HIS A 16 22.83 -8.85 -16.97
N PRO A 17 23.71 -8.16 -16.23
CA PRO A 17 24.60 -7.19 -16.85
C PRO A 17 25.48 -7.93 -17.86
N GLU A 18 25.80 -7.24 -18.95
CA GLU A 18 26.93 -7.54 -19.81
C GLU A 18 28.18 -7.77 -18.96
N VAL A 19 28.43 -9.02 -18.59
CA VAL A 19 29.75 -9.40 -18.14
C VAL A 19 30.07 -10.78 -18.69
N GLN A 20 31.07 -10.80 -19.56
CA GLN A 20 32.01 -11.93 -19.63
C GLN A 20 32.76 -12.05 -18.28
N GLU A 21 32.05 -12.11 -17.14
CA GLU A 21 32.66 -12.40 -15.85
C GLU A 21 32.88 -13.91 -15.78
N LYS A 22 34.10 -14.28 -15.40
CA LYS A 22 34.45 -15.67 -15.12
C LYS A 22 33.59 -16.11 -13.95
N TRP A 23 32.73 -17.12 -14.16
CA TRP A 23 32.06 -17.83 -13.08
C TRP A 23 33.05 -18.12 -11.95
N PRO A 24 32.73 -17.79 -10.69
CA PRO A 24 33.63 -18.07 -9.57
C PRO A 24 33.93 -19.56 -9.56
N ARG A 25 35.22 -19.90 -9.43
CA ARG A 25 35.67 -21.30 -9.43
C ARG A 25 35.26 -22.05 -8.17
N ASN A 26 35.00 -21.30 -7.09
CA ASN A 26 34.46 -21.82 -5.86
C ASN A 26 32.95 -21.55 -5.84
N PRO A 27 32.10 -22.60 -5.83
CA PRO A 27 30.65 -22.42 -5.74
C PRO A 27 30.19 -21.68 -4.48
N GLU A 28 30.98 -21.67 -3.40
CA GLU A 28 30.66 -20.89 -2.19
C GLU A 28 30.72 -19.36 -2.43
N ASP A 29 31.40 -18.91 -3.48
CA ASP A 29 31.50 -17.48 -3.84
C ASP A 29 30.41 -17.05 -4.84
N LEU A 30 29.46 -17.94 -5.19
CA LEU A 30 28.34 -17.60 -6.07
C LEU A 30 27.32 -16.72 -5.34
N ALA A 31 27.20 -15.47 -5.78
CA ALA A 31 26.06 -14.63 -5.42
C ALA A 31 24.83 -15.10 -6.21
N VAL A 32 23.82 -15.62 -5.51
CA VAL A 32 22.57 -16.09 -6.12
C VAL A 32 21.49 -15.01 -5.96
N SER A 33 21.03 -14.47 -7.09
CA SER A 33 19.96 -13.46 -7.16
C SER A 33 18.57 -14.05 -7.39
N ASP A 34 18.47 -15.31 -7.85
CA ASP A 34 17.21 -16.07 -7.99
C ASP A 34 17.47 -17.57 -7.78
N ILE A 35 16.45 -18.30 -7.31
CA ILE A 35 16.50 -19.76 -7.20
C ILE A 35 15.85 -20.38 -8.44
N ASP A 36 16.53 -21.36 -9.04
CA ASP A 36 15.95 -22.16 -10.11
C ASP A 36 14.67 -22.88 -9.63
N THR A 37 13.59 -22.74 -10.40
CA THR A 37 12.28 -23.29 -10.03
C THR A 37 12.34 -24.81 -9.85
N GLY A 38 13.02 -25.52 -10.74
CA GLY A 38 13.12 -26.98 -10.68
C GLY A 38 13.90 -27.44 -9.45
N VAL A 39 14.99 -26.75 -9.11
CA VAL A 39 15.76 -26.99 -7.89
C VAL A 39 14.91 -26.76 -6.65
N LEU A 40 14.19 -25.64 -6.55
CA LEU A 40 13.32 -25.36 -5.41
C LEU A 40 12.22 -26.41 -5.24
N ILE A 41 11.53 -26.78 -6.32
CA ILE A 41 10.44 -27.76 -6.27
C ILE A 41 10.97 -29.15 -5.88
N ASN A 42 12.12 -29.57 -6.41
CA ASN A 42 12.77 -30.81 -6.00
C ASN A 42 13.09 -30.79 -4.51
N GLU A 43 13.62 -29.67 -4.00
CA GLU A 43 13.95 -29.56 -2.59
C GLU A 43 12.70 -29.60 -1.71
N LEU A 44 11.66 -28.84 -2.03
CA LEU A 44 10.36 -28.91 -1.33
C LEU A 44 9.78 -30.33 -1.33
N SER A 45 9.99 -31.09 -2.41
CA SER A 45 9.62 -32.50 -2.49
C SER A 45 10.46 -33.36 -1.54
N ASN A 46 11.77 -33.15 -1.51
CA ASN A 46 12.71 -33.92 -0.66
C ASN A 46 12.38 -33.76 0.83
N ILE A 47 12.00 -32.56 1.24
CA ILE A 47 11.62 -32.25 2.62
C ILE A 47 10.13 -32.47 2.92
N ASN A 48 9.40 -33.11 2.00
CA ASN A 48 7.97 -33.44 2.12
C ASN A 48 7.08 -32.23 2.44
N LEU A 49 7.45 -31.03 1.96
CA LEU A 49 6.62 -29.84 2.07
C LEU A 49 5.63 -29.71 0.92
N LEU A 50 5.77 -30.49 -0.15
CA LEU A 50 4.77 -30.49 -1.21
C LEU A 50 3.43 -31.06 -0.71
N PRO A 51 2.31 -30.45 -1.11
CA PRO A 51 0.97 -30.86 -0.71
C PRO A 51 0.61 -32.34 -0.98
N GLY A 52 -0.09 -32.99 -0.04
CA GLY A 52 -0.62 -34.36 -0.17
C GLY A 52 -1.96 -34.49 -0.94
N LYS A 53 -2.54 -35.71 -0.97
CA LYS A 53 -3.74 -36.10 -1.75
C LYS A 53 -4.92 -35.11 -1.61
N VAL A 54 -5.62 -34.90 -2.73
CA VAL A 54 -6.63 -33.85 -2.87
C VAL A 54 -8.08 -34.37 -2.81
N ARG A 55 -9.01 -33.56 -2.28
CA ARG A 55 -10.46 -33.78 -2.33
C ARG A 55 -11.13 -32.69 -3.18
N VAL A 56 -12.07 -33.07 -4.04
CA VAL A 56 -12.87 -32.15 -4.87
C VAL A 56 -13.88 -31.39 -3.99
N LEU A 57 -14.12 -30.10 -4.28
CA LEU A 57 -14.96 -29.20 -3.46
C LEU A 57 -16.18 -28.63 -4.21
N GLU A 58 -17.28 -28.42 -3.47
CA GLU A 58 -18.53 -27.81 -3.94
C GLU A 58 -18.69 -26.30 -3.57
N GLU A 59 -17.84 -25.75 -2.70
CA GLU A 59 -17.95 -24.37 -2.15
C GLU A 59 -16.85 -23.40 -2.67
N ASN A 60 -16.87 -22.14 -2.21
CA ASN A 60 -15.79 -21.16 -2.44
C ASN A 60 -14.49 -21.67 -1.76
N PRO A 61 -13.38 -21.87 -2.49
CA PRO A 61 -12.12 -22.33 -1.89
C PRO A 61 -11.64 -21.48 -0.71
N GLU A 62 -11.89 -20.18 -0.74
CA GLU A 62 -11.39 -19.25 0.29
C GLU A 62 -12.03 -19.51 1.68
N ILE A 63 -13.28 -20.00 1.72
CA ILE A 63 -13.96 -20.40 2.97
C ILE A 63 -13.27 -21.63 3.62
N MET A 64 -12.72 -22.53 2.81
CA MET A 64 -12.13 -23.80 3.28
C MET A 64 -10.70 -23.64 3.81
N GLN A 65 -9.97 -22.61 3.37
CA GLN A 65 -8.67 -22.28 3.95
C GLN A 65 -8.76 -22.06 5.46
N ALA A 66 -9.88 -21.50 5.94
CA ALA A 66 -10.12 -21.29 7.36
C ALA A 66 -10.47 -22.57 8.15
N LYS A 67 -10.84 -23.68 7.48
CA LYS A 67 -11.50 -24.83 8.13
C LYS A 67 -10.84 -26.20 7.93
N THR A 68 -10.01 -26.44 6.91
CA THR A 68 -9.75 -27.85 6.50
C THR A 68 -8.36 -28.21 5.98
N TYR A 69 -7.45 -27.26 5.74
CA TYR A 69 -6.12 -27.59 5.21
C TYR A 69 -5.06 -27.63 6.32
N GLU A 70 -4.45 -28.80 6.55
CA GLU A 70 -3.29 -28.94 7.43
C GLU A 70 -2.09 -28.22 6.80
N LYS A 71 -1.75 -27.05 7.36
CA LYS A 71 -0.55 -26.30 7.00
C LYS A 71 0.68 -27.18 7.27
N PRO A 72 1.57 -27.39 6.28
CA PRO A 72 2.82 -28.11 6.51
C PRO A 72 3.62 -27.43 7.63
N PRO A 73 4.33 -28.19 8.48
CA PRO A 73 5.18 -27.59 9.50
C PRO A 73 6.23 -26.68 8.83
N PRO A 74 6.63 -25.58 9.47
CA PRO A 74 7.71 -24.74 8.96
C PRO A 74 9.02 -25.52 8.82
N ILE A 75 9.88 -25.10 7.88
CA ILE A 75 11.25 -25.60 7.77
C ILE A 75 11.95 -25.42 9.12
N GLU A 76 12.74 -26.41 9.56
CA GLU A 76 13.38 -26.35 10.87
C GLU A 76 14.45 -25.24 10.92
N GLU A 77 15.37 -25.24 9.96
CA GLU A 77 16.47 -24.29 9.89
C GLU A 77 16.67 -23.75 8.47
N GLY A 78 17.05 -22.48 8.34
CA GLY A 78 17.35 -21.86 7.05
C GLY A 78 18.18 -20.58 7.18
N THR A 79 18.73 -20.09 6.08
CA THR A 79 19.44 -18.79 6.05
C THR A 79 18.46 -17.67 5.69
N TYR A 80 18.69 -16.47 6.22
CA TYR A 80 17.84 -15.31 5.94
C TYR A 80 17.71 -15.05 4.44
N ARG A 81 18.86 -15.07 3.74
CA ARG A 81 18.94 -14.87 2.30
C ARG A 81 18.27 -15.98 1.50
N GLY A 82 18.47 -17.24 1.87
CA GLY A 82 17.81 -18.37 1.20
C GLY A 82 16.28 -18.29 1.33
N THR A 83 15.79 -17.89 2.50
CA THR A 83 14.34 -17.69 2.73
C THR A 83 13.78 -16.53 1.90
N GLN A 84 14.48 -15.39 1.76
CA GLN A 84 14.06 -14.30 0.88
C GLN A 84 13.84 -14.77 -0.56
N LEU A 85 14.85 -15.48 -1.11
CA LEU A 85 14.79 -16.01 -2.46
C LEU A 85 13.64 -17.03 -2.63
N ALA A 86 13.46 -17.91 -1.65
CA ALA A 86 12.37 -18.88 -1.65
C ALA A 86 10.98 -18.21 -1.57
N LEU A 87 10.82 -17.18 -0.74
CA LEU A 87 9.58 -16.40 -0.60
C LEU A 87 9.21 -15.73 -1.93
N THR A 88 10.18 -15.04 -2.55
CA THR A 88 10.00 -14.43 -3.87
C THR A 88 9.54 -15.47 -4.89
N LYS A 89 10.23 -16.63 -4.93
CA LYS A 89 9.92 -17.66 -5.93
C LYS A 89 8.55 -18.29 -5.72
N ILE A 90 8.19 -18.60 -4.48
CA ILE A 90 6.90 -19.21 -4.15
C ILE A 90 5.76 -18.23 -4.40
N TYR A 91 5.92 -16.96 -4.05
CA TYR A 91 4.92 -15.94 -4.32
C TYR A 91 4.68 -15.78 -5.84
N ASN A 92 5.74 -15.71 -6.65
CA ASN A 92 5.62 -15.70 -8.12
C ASN A 92 4.85 -16.92 -8.66
N LEU A 93 5.08 -18.12 -8.10
CA LEU A 93 4.34 -19.32 -8.49
C LEU A 93 2.86 -19.25 -8.05
N VAL A 94 2.55 -18.65 -6.90
CA VAL A 94 1.17 -18.42 -6.44
C VAL A 94 0.44 -17.52 -7.44
N GLU A 95 1.02 -16.39 -7.81
CA GLU A 95 0.40 -15.44 -8.74
C GLU A 95 0.16 -16.04 -10.13
N GLN A 96 1.14 -16.76 -10.68
CA GLN A 96 0.98 -17.48 -11.94
C GLN A 96 -0.18 -18.48 -11.88
N ARG A 97 -0.33 -19.14 -10.73
CA ARG A 97 -1.40 -20.13 -10.54
C ARG A 97 -2.78 -19.49 -10.47
N PHE A 98 -2.93 -18.40 -9.72
CA PHE A 98 -4.20 -17.66 -9.68
C PHE A 98 -4.53 -17.03 -11.04
N SER A 99 -3.55 -16.49 -11.75
CA SER A 99 -3.74 -15.99 -13.12
C SER A 99 -4.23 -17.10 -14.07
N SER A 100 -3.61 -18.29 -14.01
CA SER A 100 -4.04 -19.44 -14.80
C SER A 100 -5.45 -19.92 -14.44
N PHE A 101 -5.83 -19.86 -13.16
CA PHE A 101 -7.19 -20.16 -12.74
C PHE A 101 -8.19 -19.13 -13.26
N MET A 102 -7.91 -17.83 -13.12
CA MET A 102 -8.81 -16.77 -13.60
C MET A 102 -9.02 -16.82 -15.12
N ASP A 103 -7.97 -17.20 -15.87
CA ASP A 103 -8.05 -17.42 -17.31
C ASP A 103 -9.02 -18.56 -17.66
N VAL A 104 -8.82 -19.74 -17.06
CA VAL A 104 -9.63 -20.92 -17.36
C VAL A 104 -11.04 -20.85 -16.79
N ALA A 105 -11.22 -20.20 -15.64
CA ALA A 105 -12.54 -19.88 -15.09
C ALA A 105 -13.23 -18.73 -15.86
N ASN A 106 -12.51 -18.10 -16.80
CA ASN A 106 -12.98 -17.01 -17.65
C ASN A 106 -13.42 -15.76 -16.87
N PHE A 107 -12.85 -15.56 -15.68
CA PHE A 107 -12.97 -14.32 -14.91
C PHE A 107 -12.06 -13.23 -15.48
N GLU A 108 -10.79 -13.56 -15.75
CA GLU A 108 -9.82 -12.69 -16.43
C GLU A 108 -9.15 -13.48 -17.57
N PRO A 109 -9.86 -13.76 -18.66
CA PRO A 109 -9.30 -14.53 -19.78
C PRO A 109 -8.20 -13.75 -20.51
N LEU A 110 -7.09 -14.42 -20.83
CA LEU A 110 -6.01 -13.87 -21.65
C LEU A 110 -6.51 -13.50 -23.05
N VAL A 111 -7.45 -14.28 -23.58
CA VAL A 111 -8.19 -13.98 -24.81
C VAL A 111 -9.69 -13.93 -24.48
N PRO A 112 -10.32 -12.75 -24.50
CA PRO A 112 -11.71 -12.61 -24.09
C PRO A 112 -12.68 -13.48 -24.90
N SER A 113 -13.47 -14.29 -24.20
CA SER A 113 -14.64 -14.96 -24.79
C SER A 113 -15.77 -13.94 -25.02
N PRO A 114 -16.49 -13.98 -26.15
CA PRO A 114 -17.58 -13.04 -26.47
C PRO A 114 -18.86 -13.39 -25.69
N LEU A 115 -18.79 -13.36 -24.36
CA LEU A 115 -19.91 -13.66 -23.47
C LEU A 115 -20.80 -12.44 -23.27
N THR A 116 -22.11 -12.64 -23.37
CA THR A 116 -23.11 -11.61 -23.05
C THR A 116 -23.12 -11.27 -21.56
N LYS A 117 -23.70 -10.14 -21.20
CA LYS A 117 -23.94 -9.75 -19.80
C LYS A 117 -24.65 -10.85 -19.00
N ASP A 118 -25.71 -11.43 -19.56
CA ASP A 118 -26.47 -12.48 -18.88
C ASP A 118 -25.66 -13.76 -18.70
N GLN A 119 -24.77 -14.10 -19.64
CA GLN A 119 -23.82 -15.19 -19.46
C GLN A 119 -22.80 -14.87 -18.36
N LYS A 120 -22.28 -13.64 -18.30
CA LYS A 120 -21.36 -13.19 -17.24
C LYS A 120 -21.99 -13.26 -15.84
N ARG A 121 -23.26 -12.86 -15.69
CA ARG A 121 -24.02 -12.98 -14.43
C ARG A 121 -24.13 -14.41 -13.88
N LYS A 122 -24.00 -15.43 -14.75
CA LYS A 122 -24.02 -16.85 -14.35
C LYS A 122 -22.74 -17.31 -13.66
N PHE A 123 -21.64 -16.55 -13.72
CA PHE A 123 -20.40 -16.93 -13.03
C PHE A 123 -19.75 -15.80 -12.25
N PHE A 124 -19.92 -14.52 -12.61
CA PHE A 124 -19.59 -13.41 -11.72
C PHE A 124 -20.62 -13.29 -10.60
N ALA A 125 -20.19 -13.57 -9.36
CA ALA A 125 -21.00 -13.43 -8.16
C ALA A 125 -20.17 -12.82 -7.03
N PHE A 126 -20.83 -12.08 -6.15
CA PHE A 126 -20.24 -11.63 -4.89
C PHE A 126 -20.15 -12.79 -3.89
N THR A 127 -19.15 -12.74 -3.02
CA THR A 127 -19.12 -13.53 -1.79
C THR A 127 -20.16 -13.02 -0.78
N ASP A 128 -20.54 -13.88 0.18
CA ASP A 128 -21.50 -13.55 1.24
C ASP A 128 -20.83 -12.94 2.49
N GLY A 129 -19.49 -12.86 2.50
CA GLY A 129 -18.66 -12.38 3.61
C GLY A 129 -18.33 -13.45 4.65
N SER A 130 -18.66 -14.72 4.41
CA SER A 130 -18.34 -15.82 5.32
C SER A 130 -16.85 -16.17 5.42
N ASP A 131 -16.05 -15.68 4.47
CA ASP A 131 -14.57 -15.72 4.46
C ASP A 131 -13.92 -14.59 5.27
N GLY A 132 -14.71 -13.66 5.82
CA GLY A 132 -14.23 -12.55 6.65
C GLY A 132 -13.83 -11.29 5.86
N TYR A 133 -13.89 -11.31 4.53
CA TYR A 133 -13.58 -10.16 3.68
C TYR A 133 -14.83 -9.35 3.31
N PRO A 134 -14.66 -8.10 2.85
CA PRO A 134 -15.72 -7.36 2.16
C PRO A 134 -16.19 -8.08 0.88
N PRO A 135 -17.35 -7.72 0.31
CA PRO A 135 -17.85 -8.35 -0.92
C PRO A 135 -16.81 -8.31 -2.05
N HIS A 136 -16.46 -9.49 -2.57
CA HIS A 136 -15.49 -9.64 -3.66
C HIS A 136 -15.90 -10.77 -4.61
N LEU A 137 -15.07 -11.08 -5.61
CA LEU A 137 -15.38 -12.15 -6.55
C LEU A 137 -15.46 -13.51 -5.84
N ASN A 138 -16.56 -14.22 -6.01
CA ASN A 138 -16.70 -15.60 -5.56
C ASN A 138 -16.04 -16.56 -6.57
N LEU A 139 -14.94 -17.21 -6.17
CA LEU A 139 -14.19 -18.13 -7.03
C LEU A 139 -14.95 -19.42 -7.36
N ALA A 140 -16.04 -19.74 -6.66
CA ALA A 140 -16.97 -20.81 -7.06
C ALA A 140 -17.96 -20.37 -8.15
N GLY A 141 -17.99 -19.08 -8.46
CA GLY A 141 -18.97 -18.46 -9.34
C GLY A 141 -20.39 -18.46 -8.76
N ASN A 142 -21.39 -18.19 -9.61
CA ASN A 142 -22.80 -18.17 -9.21
C ASN A 142 -23.38 -19.58 -9.15
N VAL A 143 -23.17 -20.26 -8.02
CA VAL A 143 -23.57 -21.66 -7.79
C VAL A 143 -25.08 -21.86 -7.99
N GLU A 144 -25.91 -20.89 -7.59
CA GLU A 144 -27.37 -20.98 -7.79
C GLU A 144 -27.77 -20.90 -9.26
N ALA A 145 -27.17 -19.98 -10.02
CA ALA A 145 -27.42 -19.87 -11.45
C ALA A 145 -26.98 -21.15 -12.18
N ALA A 146 -25.85 -21.73 -11.79
CA ALA A 146 -25.37 -23.00 -12.35
C ALA A 146 -26.34 -24.17 -12.09
N LYS A 147 -26.99 -24.22 -10.91
CA LYS A 147 -27.98 -25.25 -10.57
C LYS A 147 -29.31 -25.11 -11.35
N LYS A 148 -29.66 -23.88 -11.76
CA LYS A 148 -30.92 -23.56 -12.47
C LYS A 148 -30.82 -23.61 -14.01
N ASP A 149 -29.61 -23.82 -14.56
CA ASP A 149 -29.41 -23.89 -16.01
C ASP A 149 -29.74 -25.29 -16.56
N GLU A 150 -30.90 -25.43 -17.21
CA GLU A 150 -31.38 -26.68 -17.83
C GLU A 150 -30.88 -26.90 -19.27
N SER A 151 -30.01 -26.03 -19.81
CA SER A 151 -29.56 -26.16 -21.20
C SER A 151 -28.69 -27.41 -21.42
N ASN A 152 -28.94 -28.14 -22.52
CA ASN A 152 -28.08 -29.24 -22.98
C ASN A 152 -26.68 -28.77 -23.40
N GLN A 153 -26.44 -27.46 -23.42
CA GLN A 153 -25.13 -26.82 -23.48
C GLN A 153 -24.62 -26.53 -22.07
N ARG A 154 -24.66 -27.52 -21.17
CA ARG A 154 -23.75 -27.50 -20.03
C ARG A 154 -22.37 -27.27 -20.64
N SER A 155 -21.68 -26.18 -20.29
CA SER A 155 -20.23 -26.14 -20.45
C SER A 155 -19.76 -27.45 -19.82
N THR A 156 -19.26 -28.37 -20.63
CA THR A 156 -18.88 -29.73 -20.19
C THR A 156 -17.70 -29.72 -19.23
N LEU A 157 -17.23 -28.52 -18.90
CA LEU A 157 -16.20 -28.20 -17.96
C LEU A 157 -16.74 -27.08 -17.05
N GLN A 158 -17.24 -27.46 -15.87
CA GLN A 158 -17.39 -26.53 -14.75
C GLN A 158 -15.98 -26.08 -14.31
N PRO A 159 -15.76 -24.85 -13.82
CA PRO A 159 -14.47 -24.44 -13.26
C PRO A 159 -13.93 -25.42 -12.20
N SER A 160 -14.82 -26.07 -11.45
CA SER A 160 -14.53 -27.15 -10.50
C SER A 160 -14.07 -28.48 -11.13
N GLN A 161 -14.27 -28.67 -12.43
CA GLN A 161 -13.88 -29.86 -13.19
C GLN A 161 -12.54 -29.71 -13.92
N ILE A 162 -12.09 -28.48 -14.23
CA ILE A 162 -10.77 -28.23 -14.86
C ILE A 162 -9.70 -27.94 -13.80
N PHE A 163 -10.02 -27.10 -12.81
CA PHE A 163 -9.11 -26.74 -11.75
C PHE A 163 -9.56 -27.35 -10.44
N ASP A 164 -8.69 -28.17 -9.88
CA ASP A 164 -8.81 -28.61 -8.52
C ASP A 164 -8.57 -27.39 -7.60
N LYS A 165 -9.67 -26.83 -7.06
CA LYS A 165 -9.67 -25.63 -6.23
C LYS A 165 -8.76 -25.76 -5.00
N MET A 166 -8.63 -26.96 -4.44
CA MET A 166 -7.72 -27.23 -3.32
C MET A 166 -6.26 -27.05 -3.72
N ARG A 167 -5.94 -27.37 -4.96
CA ARG A 167 -4.61 -27.19 -5.54
C ARG A 167 -4.21 -25.71 -5.52
N LEU A 168 -5.12 -24.75 -5.70
CA LEU A 168 -4.83 -23.32 -5.55
C LEU A 168 -4.35 -22.97 -4.13
N LEU A 169 -5.10 -23.40 -3.13
CA LEU A 169 -4.82 -23.14 -1.71
C LEU A 169 -3.54 -23.82 -1.22
N GLN A 170 -3.25 -24.98 -1.78
CA GLN A 170 -2.07 -25.78 -1.45
C GLN A 170 -0.76 -25.01 -1.63
N LEU A 171 -0.59 -24.30 -2.76
CA LEU A 171 0.63 -23.53 -2.98
C LEU A 171 0.69 -22.28 -2.09
N ALA A 172 -0.44 -21.62 -1.89
CA ALA A 172 -0.56 -20.49 -0.98
C ALA A 172 -0.17 -20.87 0.47
N SER A 173 -0.51 -22.08 0.90
CA SER A 173 -0.17 -22.61 2.21
C SER A 173 1.33 -22.86 2.43
N LEU A 174 2.15 -22.94 1.38
CA LEU A 174 3.60 -23.13 1.49
C LEU A 174 4.31 -21.88 1.96
N LEU A 175 3.78 -20.69 1.64
CA LEU A 175 4.41 -19.41 1.93
C LEU A 175 4.78 -19.23 3.41
N PRO A 176 3.91 -19.55 4.38
CA PRO A 176 4.32 -19.51 5.78
C PRO A 176 5.18 -20.71 6.23
N SER A 177 5.20 -21.82 5.50
CA SER A 177 6.01 -23.01 5.84
C SER A 177 7.46 -22.91 5.37
N ILE A 178 7.75 -22.09 4.35
CA ILE A 178 9.12 -21.85 3.88
C ILE A 178 9.91 -20.88 4.78
N VAL A 179 9.23 -20.17 5.68
CA VAL A 179 9.88 -19.35 6.71
C VAL A 179 10.35 -20.28 7.83
N PRO A 180 11.66 -20.40 8.09
CA PRO A 180 12.16 -21.39 9.03
C PRO A 180 11.86 -21.02 10.49
N ASN A 181 11.75 -22.02 11.36
CA ASN A 181 11.65 -21.82 12.81
C ASN A 181 12.92 -21.19 13.39
N LYS A 182 14.07 -21.53 12.83
CA LYS A 182 15.38 -21.02 13.27
C LYS A 182 16.20 -20.52 12.09
N PHE A 183 16.51 -19.24 12.11
CA PHE A 183 17.46 -18.65 11.18
C PHE A 183 18.89 -18.96 11.63
N ILE A 184 19.60 -19.79 10.86
CA ILE A 184 21.01 -20.08 11.11
C ILE A 184 21.79 -18.80 10.81
N ARG A 185 22.58 -18.35 11.79
CA ARG A 185 23.60 -17.34 11.55
C ARG A 185 24.68 -18.03 10.73
N GLU A 186 24.84 -17.66 9.46
CA GLU A 186 26.04 -18.06 8.73
C GLU A 186 27.23 -17.68 9.61
N LEU A 187 28.04 -18.67 9.97
CA LEU A 187 29.34 -18.42 10.56
C LEU A 187 30.18 -17.88 9.41
N ALA A 188 29.94 -16.61 9.09
CA ALA A 188 30.57 -15.89 8.01
C ALA A 188 32.08 -16.15 8.13
N ARG A 189 32.60 -17.01 7.24
CA ARG A 189 34.05 -17.15 7.08
C ARG A 189 34.61 -15.75 6.85
N LEU A 190 35.90 -15.55 7.14
CA LEU A 190 36.59 -14.26 7.11
C LEU A 190 36.23 -13.33 5.93
N THR A 191 35.85 -13.90 4.77
CA THR A 191 35.30 -13.21 3.60
C THR A 191 33.93 -12.56 3.83
N ALA A 192 32.91 -13.31 4.28
CA ALA A 192 31.57 -12.80 4.56
C ALA A 192 31.51 -11.82 5.76
N ARG A 193 32.44 -11.93 6.72
CA ARG A 193 32.61 -10.92 7.80
C ARG A 193 33.07 -9.56 7.29
N GLY A 194 33.86 -9.55 6.20
CA GLY A 194 34.25 -8.32 5.53
C GLY A 194 33.10 -7.65 4.76
N TRP A 195 32.09 -8.44 4.38
CA TRP A 195 31.01 -8.02 3.47
C TRP A 195 29.73 -7.63 4.24
N PHE A 196 29.31 -8.42 5.22
CA PHE A 196 28.06 -8.22 6.01
C PHE A 196 28.30 -7.70 7.43
N GLY A 197 29.55 -7.34 7.77
CA GLY A 197 29.94 -6.97 9.13
C GLY A 197 29.75 -8.10 10.13
N SER A 198 29.66 -7.76 11.42
CA SER A 198 29.51 -8.72 12.52
C SER A 198 28.08 -9.23 12.71
N MET A 199 27.04 -8.53 12.22
CA MET A 199 25.64 -8.88 12.48
C MET A 199 25.21 -10.17 11.78
N GLY A 200 25.55 -10.35 10.50
CA GLY A 200 25.18 -11.53 9.71
C GLY A 200 23.69 -11.65 9.33
N ARG A 201 22.81 -10.82 9.89
CA ARG A 201 21.40 -10.61 9.51
C ARG A 201 21.01 -9.15 9.73
N PRO A 202 20.01 -8.60 9.00
CA PRO A 202 19.62 -7.20 9.14
C PRO A 202 18.97 -6.84 10.48
N ASP A 203 18.38 -7.82 11.19
CA ASP A 203 17.67 -7.63 12.46
C ASP A 203 18.57 -7.71 13.70
N ALA A 204 19.77 -8.28 13.57
CA ALA A 204 20.58 -8.79 14.69
C ALA A 204 21.45 -7.72 15.40
N GLY A 205 21.00 -6.46 15.40
CA GLY A 205 21.71 -5.36 16.05
C GLY A 205 21.45 -5.31 17.56
N GLU A 206 22.35 -4.68 18.30
CA GLU A 206 22.11 -4.30 19.71
C GLU A 206 21.76 -2.82 19.83
N LYS A 207 22.18 -2.02 18.84
CA LYS A 207 21.92 -0.59 18.70
C LYS A 207 21.34 -0.28 17.35
N LEU A 208 20.66 0.86 17.22
CA LEU A 208 20.15 1.31 15.93
C LEU A 208 21.30 1.54 14.93
N LYS A 209 22.44 2.03 15.43
CA LYS A 209 23.65 2.20 14.63
C LYS A 209 24.13 0.90 13.97
N ASP A 210 23.96 -0.25 14.62
CA ASP A 210 24.39 -1.53 14.05
C ASP A 210 23.57 -1.84 12.80
N VAL A 211 22.25 -1.67 12.89
CA VAL A 211 21.31 -1.85 11.77
C VAL A 211 21.59 -0.84 10.66
N GLU A 212 21.81 0.43 10.99
CA GLU A 212 22.17 1.47 10.02
C GLU A 212 23.46 1.13 9.26
N ASP A 213 24.48 0.67 9.97
CA ASP A 213 25.76 0.29 9.38
C ASP A 213 25.62 -0.99 8.54
N TYR A 214 24.81 -1.96 8.95
CA TYR A 214 24.48 -3.14 8.14
C TYR A 214 23.76 -2.73 6.86
N ASN A 215 22.69 -1.94 6.97
CA ASN A 215 21.85 -1.45 5.87
C ASN A 215 22.71 -0.76 4.78
N ARG A 216 23.62 0.14 5.20
CA ARG A 216 24.53 0.84 4.28
C ARG A 216 25.60 -0.05 3.66
N ARG A 217 26.14 -1.02 4.42
CA ARG A 217 27.19 -1.93 3.92
C ARG A 217 26.66 -2.98 2.95
N ALA A 218 25.48 -3.53 3.25
CA ALA A 218 24.81 -4.50 2.38
C ALA A 218 24.61 -3.94 0.96
N ARG A 219 24.37 -2.63 0.83
CA ARG A 219 24.18 -1.93 -0.45
C ARG A 219 25.43 -1.26 -1.05
N GLY A 220 26.64 -1.58 -0.55
CA GLY A 220 27.88 -1.04 -1.11
C GLY A 220 28.11 -1.37 -2.59
N TRP A 221 29.08 -0.71 -3.25
CA TRP A 221 29.31 -0.71 -4.70
C TRP A 221 29.42 -2.10 -5.39
N TYR A 222 29.64 -3.18 -4.63
CA TYR A 222 29.71 -4.55 -5.13
C TYR A 222 28.34 -5.26 -5.24
N PHE A 223 27.31 -4.81 -4.53
CA PHE A 223 26.00 -5.49 -4.42
C PHE A 223 24.84 -4.75 -5.09
N GLY A 224 25.03 -3.51 -5.57
CA GLY A 224 24.00 -2.69 -6.22
C GLY A 224 23.46 -3.21 -7.57
N LYS A 225 23.63 -4.51 -7.85
CA LYS A 225 23.05 -5.23 -9.00
C LYS A 225 22.00 -6.25 -8.58
N ASP A 226 21.76 -6.41 -7.29
CA ASP A 226 20.76 -7.32 -6.75
C ASP A 226 19.49 -6.57 -6.34
N ILE A 227 18.36 -7.20 -6.58
CA ILE A 227 17.05 -6.61 -6.40
C ILE A 227 16.67 -6.43 -4.92
N PHE A 228 17.39 -7.11 -4.03
CA PHE A 228 17.24 -6.98 -2.58
C PHE A 228 18.08 -5.85 -1.97
N ASP A 229 18.90 -5.19 -2.78
CA ASP A 229 19.83 -4.13 -2.37
C ASP A 229 19.39 -2.73 -2.89
N LEU A 230 18.09 -2.58 -3.16
CA LEU A 230 17.50 -1.30 -3.59
C LEU A 230 17.65 -0.21 -2.50
N PRO A 231 17.86 1.07 -2.88
CA PRO A 231 17.94 2.18 -1.94
C PRO A 231 16.71 2.27 -1.04
N ASN A 232 16.92 2.68 0.20
CA ASN A 232 15.85 2.91 1.16
C ASN A 232 16.15 4.10 2.06
N VAL A 233 15.14 4.55 2.82
CA VAL A 233 15.23 5.73 3.69
C VAL A 233 16.37 5.66 4.70
N GLY A 234 16.82 4.46 5.09
CA GLY A 234 17.95 4.27 5.99
C GLY A 234 19.33 4.59 5.39
N ASP A 235 19.39 4.96 4.10
CA ASP A 235 20.59 5.56 3.50
C ASP A 235 20.80 7.02 3.97
N LEU A 236 19.74 7.67 4.44
CA LEU A 236 19.79 9.02 4.98
C LEU A 236 20.34 9.00 6.41
N PRO A 237 21.36 9.80 6.75
CA PRO A 237 21.94 9.83 8.10
C PRO A 237 20.98 10.40 9.15
N ASP A 238 19.95 11.13 8.71
CA ASP A 238 18.96 11.85 9.51
C ASP A 238 17.54 11.29 9.31
N TRP A 239 17.40 10.03 8.88
CA TRP A 239 16.10 9.37 8.63
C TRP A 239 15.10 9.50 9.79
N TYR A 240 15.61 9.60 11.03
CA TYR A 240 14.83 9.75 12.26
C TYR A 240 14.40 11.20 12.54
N SER A 241 14.82 12.20 11.77
CA SER A 241 14.55 13.60 12.06
C SER A 241 13.07 13.95 11.94
N ASP A 242 12.66 15.04 12.58
CA ASP A 242 11.29 15.54 12.51
C ASP A 242 10.88 15.94 11.10
N ALA A 243 11.81 16.47 10.31
CA ALA A 243 11.56 16.83 8.93
C ALA A 243 11.23 15.58 8.09
N ARG A 244 12.06 14.53 8.16
CA ARG A 244 11.85 13.27 7.42
C ARG A 244 10.60 12.52 7.88
N PHE A 245 10.32 12.55 9.18
CA PHE A 245 9.11 11.99 9.75
C PHE A 245 7.86 12.71 9.23
N ALA A 246 7.81 14.04 9.34
CA ALA A 246 6.66 14.82 8.90
C ALA A 246 6.45 14.73 7.38
N GLN A 247 7.53 14.79 6.59
CA GLN A 247 7.47 14.75 5.13
C GLN A 247 6.84 13.45 4.60
N GLN A 248 6.95 12.32 5.33
CA GLN A 248 6.29 11.07 4.96
C GLN A 248 4.76 11.19 4.90
N HIS A 249 4.14 12.13 5.61
CA HIS A 249 2.69 12.38 5.53
C HIS A 249 2.29 13.14 4.25
N PHE A 250 3.25 13.71 3.52
CA PHE A 250 3.04 14.41 2.24
C PHE A 250 3.52 13.60 1.04
N THR A 251 4.65 12.90 1.15
CA THR A 251 5.29 12.20 0.02
C THR A 251 5.70 10.76 0.33
N GLY A 252 5.34 10.23 1.51
CA GLY A 252 5.57 8.84 1.88
C GLY A 252 4.53 7.88 1.28
N THR A 253 4.39 6.69 1.88
CA THR A 253 3.46 5.65 1.38
C THR A 253 1.99 5.96 1.66
N ASN A 254 1.70 6.81 2.64
CA ASN A 254 0.35 7.26 2.97
C ASN A 254 0.22 8.80 2.91
N PRO A 255 0.25 9.38 1.70
CA PRO A 255 0.13 10.82 1.53
C PRO A 255 -1.33 11.29 1.49
N THR A 256 -2.30 10.46 1.88
CA THR A 256 -3.73 10.69 1.55
C THR A 256 -4.63 10.91 2.75
N THR A 257 -4.08 10.87 3.97
CA THR A 257 -4.88 10.81 5.19
C THR A 257 -4.58 11.89 6.22
N ILE A 258 -3.49 12.65 6.06
CA ILE A 258 -3.28 13.87 6.83
C ILE A 258 -4.39 14.87 6.47
N GLU A 259 -4.97 15.48 7.50
CA GLU A 259 -6.10 16.40 7.35
C GLU A 259 -5.99 17.57 8.33
N GLN A 260 -6.73 18.64 8.09
CA GLN A 260 -6.77 19.78 8.99
C GLN A 260 -7.24 19.32 10.38
N ALA A 261 -6.49 19.68 11.42
CA ALA A 261 -6.78 19.26 12.78
C ALA A 261 -8.20 19.64 13.18
N SER A 262 -8.92 18.82 13.94
CA SER A 262 -10.22 19.18 14.49
C SER A 262 -10.06 20.16 15.67
N ASP A 263 -11.12 20.90 16.00
CA ASP A 263 -11.12 21.77 17.19
C ASP A 263 -10.99 20.96 18.49
N GLU A 264 -11.58 19.77 18.50
CA GLU A 264 -11.56 18.84 19.63
C GLU A 264 -10.15 18.33 19.90
N TRP A 265 -9.41 17.91 18.86
CA TRP A 265 -8.02 17.51 19.01
C TRP A 265 -7.10 18.68 19.37
N SER A 266 -7.31 19.84 18.75
CA SER A 266 -6.53 21.05 19.06
C SER A 266 -6.71 21.46 20.53
N GLU A 267 -7.94 21.39 21.07
CA GLU A 267 -8.22 21.62 22.49
C GLU A 267 -7.62 20.52 23.38
N HIS A 268 -7.72 19.25 22.98
CA HIS A 268 -7.14 18.14 23.72
C HIS A 268 -5.63 18.35 23.96
N PHE A 269 -4.85 18.68 22.92
CA PHE A 269 -3.42 18.90 23.06
C PHE A 269 -3.07 20.16 23.89
N ILE A 270 -3.96 21.14 24.00
CA ILE A 270 -3.75 22.30 24.88
C ILE A 270 -4.06 21.94 26.33
N THR A 271 -5.16 21.22 26.56
CA THR A 271 -5.61 20.86 27.90
C THR A 271 -4.73 19.78 28.52
N ALA A 272 -4.28 18.79 27.75
CA ALA A 272 -3.36 17.74 28.20
C ALA A 272 -1.94 18.24 28.55
N ALA A 273 -1.57 19.47 28.18
CA ALA A 273 -0.31 20.09 28.58
C ALA A 273 -0.42 20.61 30.03
N GLU A 274 -0.33 19.69 30.99
CA GLU A 274 -0.44 19.98 32.43
C GLU A 274 0.90 19.97 33.15
N ALA A 275 1.93 19.30 32.59
CA ALA A 275 3.25 19.27 33.21
C ALA A 275 3.86 20.69 33.22
N PRO A 276 4.52 21.14 34.31
CA PRO A 276 5.10 22.47 34.38
C PRO A 276 6.02 22.82 33.21
N GLU A 277 6.78 21.84 32.72
CA GLU A 277 7.69 22.00 31.61
C GLU A 277 7.03 22.05 30.21
N ASP A 278 5.73 21.72 30.12
CA ASP A 278 4.94 21.87 28.89
C ASP A 278 4.36 23.28 28.72
N GLY A 279 4.52 24.16 29.72
CA GLY A 279 4.02 25.55 29.69
C GLY A 279 4.34 26.31 28.39
N PRO A 280 5.61 26.35 27.93
CA PRO A 280 5.96 27.01 26.67
C PRO A 280 5.28 26.39 25.44
N VAL A 281 5.08 25.06 25.44
CA VAL A 281 4.39 24.39 24.34
C VAL A 281 2.92 24.75 24.34
N LYS A 282 2.27 24.75 25.52
CA LYS A 282 0.88 25.14 25.69
C LYS A 282 0.60 26.55 25.18
N GLU A 283 1.49 27.49 25.49
CA GLU A 283 1.41 28.87 24.98
C GLU A 283 1.47 28.91 23.46
N ILE A 284 2.41 28.20 22.85
CA ILE A 284 2.56 28.12 21.39
C ILE A 284 1.34 27.46 20.75
N LEU A 285 0.86 26.33 21.28
CA LEU A 285 -0.33 25.65 20.75
C LEU A 285 -1.57 26.54 20.83
N THR A 286 -1.73 27.28 21.94
CA THR A 286 -2.82 28.24 22.12
C THR A 286 -2.71 29.38 21.11
N ASP A 287 -1.52 29.95 20.93
CA ASP A 287 -1.27 31.00 19.94
C ASP A 287 -1.53 30.52 18.50
N LEU A 288 -0.99 29.36 18.11
CA LEU A 288 -1.19 28.78 16.78
C LEU A 288 -2.66 28.46 16.52
N ARG A 289 -3.38 27.91 17.50
CA ARG A 289 -4.82 27.66 17.37
C ARG A 289 -5.61 28.95 17.18
N ASN A 290 -5.25 30.02 17.90
CA ASN A 290 -5.97 31.29 17.84
C ASN A 290 -5.65 32.10 16.57
N SER A 291 -4.41 32.05 16.09
CA SER A 291 -3.94 32.92 15.01
C SER A 291 -3.75 32.21 13.66
N CYS A 292 -3.50 30.90 13.66
CA CYS A 292 -3.15 30.11 12.48
C CYS A 292 -3.91 28.76 12.45
N ARG A 293 -5.17 28.72 12.87
CA ARG A 293 -5.99 27.50 12.97
C ARG A 293 -5.99 26.61 11.72
N LYS A 294 -5.98 27.23 10.53
CA LYS A 294 -5.95 26.55 9.22
C LYS A 294 -4.60 25.96 8.84
N SER A 295 -3.56 26.23 9.62
CA SER A 295 -2.23 25.64 9.49
C SER A 295 -2.00 24.48 10.45
N LEU A 296 -2.97 24.15 11.31
CA LEU A 296 -2.90 22.97 12.17
C LEU A 296 -3.47 21.77 11.41
N TYR A 297 -2.64 20.75 11.25
CA TYR A 297 -2.97 19.48 10.62
C TYR A 297 -2.81 18.35 11.62
N MET A 298 -3.39 17.21 11.31
CA MET A 298 -3.26 16.05 12.14
C MET A 298 -3.30 14.76 11.36
N GLN A 299 -2.79 13.73 12.00
CA GLN A 299 -2.92 12.36 11.57
C GLN A 299 -3.57 11.59 12.72
N ASP A 300 -4.82 11.17 12.50
CA ASP A 300 -5.66 10.55 13.52
C ASP A 300 -5.81 9.04 13.31
N TYR A 301 -5.34 8.25 14.28
CA TYR A 301 -5.52 6.80 14.33
C TYR A 301 -6.36 6.34 15.53
N SER A 302 -7.00 7.27 16.25
CA SER A 302 -7.79 7.02 17.46
C SER A 302 -8.95 6.03 17.24
N TYR A 303 -9.41 5.90 15.99
CA TYR A 303 -10.52 5.02 15.61
C TYR A 303 -10.16 3.52 15.60
N PHE A 304 -8.89 3.14 15.74
CA PHE A 304 -8.43 1.77 15.53
C PHE A 304 -9.14 0.73 16.40
N ARG A 305 -9.38 1.02 17.68
CA ARG A 305 -10.13 0.12 18.57
C ARG A 305 -11.56 -0.07 18.10
N LYS A 306 -12.22 1.01 17.69
CA LYS A 306 -13.58 0.96 17.13
C LYS A 306 -13.62 0.13 15.85
N ALA A 307 -12.64 0.31 14.95
CA ALA A 307 -12.54 -0.45 13.72
C ALA A 307 -12.31 -1.95 13.95
N ALA A 308 -11.51 -2.29 14.95
CA ALA A 308 -11.23 -3.67 15.34
C ALA A 308 -12.32 -4.32 16.22
N GLY A 309 -13.33 -3.57 16.65
CA GLY A 309 -14.38 -4.05 17.56
C GLY A 309 -13.91 -4.25 19.01
N LEU A 310 -12.86 -3.53 19.43
CA LEU A 310 -12.32 -3.58 20.80
C LEU A 310 -12.97 -2.58 21.74
N ASP A 311 -12.90 -2.87 23.05
CA ASP A 311 -13.19 -1.89 24.09
C ASP A 311 -12.27 -0.65 23.95
N PRO A 312 -12.77 0.59 24.10
CA PRO A 312 -11.98 1.81 23.92
C PRO A 312 -10.71 1.91 24.79
N THR A 313 -10.63 1.15 25.89
CA THR A 313 -9.47 1.14 26.80
C THR A 313 -8.59 -0.10 26.68
N ALA A 314 -8.97 -1.08 25.86
CA ALA A 314 -8.23 -2.33 25.71
C ALA A 314 -6.81 -2.12 25.20
N VAL A 315 -5.87 -2.93 25.67
CA VAL A 315 -4.52 -3.00 25.09
C VAL A 315 -4.62 -3.73 23.75
N ILE A 316 -4.18 -3.10 22.66
CA ILE A 316 -4.07 -3.76 21.35
C ILE A 316 -2.86 -4.69 21.42
N LYS A 317 -3.10 -6.00 21.55
CA LYS A 317 -2.03 -7.00 21.66
C LYS A 317 -2.36 -8.34 21.01
N CYS A 318 -1.35 -8.96 20.43
CA CYS A 318 -1.42 -10.30 19.84
C CYS A 318 -0.33 -11.19 20.45
N GLU A 319 -0.70 -12.35 21.00
CA GLU A 319 0.24 -13.38 21.47
C GLU A 319 0.66 -14.25 20.27
N PHE A 320 1.94 -14.55 20.14
CA PHE A 320 2.46 -15.47 19.12
C PHE A 320 3.57 -16.34 19.68
N ASP A 321 3.83 -17.48 19.03
CA ASP A 321 4.96 -18.34 19.34
C ASP A 321 6.18 -17.96 18.49
N GLU A 322 7.32 -17.77 19.17
CA GLU A 322 8.62 -17.54 18.55
C GLU A 322 9.59 -18.58 19.10
N ALA A 323 9.89 -19.60 18.30
CA ALA A 323 10.80 -20.70 18.66
C ALA A 323 10.46 -21.34 20.03
N GLY A 324 9.17 -21.61 20.27
CA GLY A 324 8.67 -22.21 21.51
C GLY A 324 8.53 -21.24 22.69
N LYS A 325 8.71 -19.93 22.46
CA LYS A 325 8.49 -18.88 23.47
C LYS A 325 7.28 -18.05 23.10
N LYS A 326 6.38 -17.88 24.06
CA LYS A 326 5.26 -16.94 23.95
C LYS A 326 5.78 -15.50 23.97
N ARG A 327 5.49 -14.76 22.91
CA ARG A 327 5.82 -13.34 22.72
C ARG A 327 4.54 -12.56 22.46
N HIS A 328 4.65 -11.23 22.52
CA HIS A 328 3.55 -10.33 22.23
C HIS A 328 3.97 -9.28 21.21
N ARG A 329 3.07 -9.00 20.27
CA ARG A 329 3.08 -7.78 19.45
C ARG A 329 2.05 -6.82 20.02
N TYR A 330 2.35 -5.53 19.98
CA TYR A 330 1.49 -4.46 20.47
C TYR A 330 1.21 -3.46 19.37
N GLY A 331 -0.06 -3.06 19.24
CA GLY A 331 -0.48 -1.95 18.40
C GLY A 331 -0.65 -0.68 19.21
N CYS A 332 -0.75 0.45 18.52
CA CYS A 332 -1.11 1.72 19.12
C CYS A 332 -2.09 2.47 18.21
N ALA A 333 -2.97 3.25 18.81
CA ALA A 333 -3.91 4.14 18.13
C ALA A 333 -3.43 5.58 18.29
N SER A 334 -2.28 5.91 17.69
CA SER A 334 -1.62 7.20 17.92
C SER A 334 -2.43 8.37 17.34
N VAL A 335 -2.14 9.59 17.79
CA VAL A 335 -2.65 10.82 17.16
C VAL A 335 -1.52 11.84 17.12
N CYS A 336 -1.18 12.36 15.95
CA CYS A 336 -0.10 13.33 15.80
C CYS A 336 -0.63 14.69 15.33
N LEU A 337 -0.25 15.75 16.02
CA LEU A 337 -0.56 17.14 15.66
C LEU A 337 0.63 17.76 14.93
N PHE A 338 0.35 18.42 13.82
CA PHE A 338 1.32 19.13 13.01
C PHE A 338 0.99 20.61 12.84
N TYR A 339 2.01 21.42 12.58
CA TYR A 339 1.86 22.79 12.10
C TYR A 339 2.57 22.96 10.76
N LEU A 340 1.82 23.44 9.76
CA LEU A 340 2.33 23.78 8.44
C LEU A 340 2.53 25.30 8.34
N ASN A 341 3.78 25.74 8.30
CA ASN A 341 4.09 27.16 8.16
C ASN A 341 3.86 27.66 6.72
N ASP A 342 3.91 28.98 6.52
CA ASP A 342 3.67 29.59 5.21
C ASP A 342 4.84 29.37 4.22
N GLN A 343 6.00 28.92 4.73
CA GLN A 343 7.12 28.47 3.93
C GLN A 343 6.93 27.05 3.41
N GLY A 344 5.94 26.31 3.90
CA GLY A 344 5.61 24.95 3.46
C GLY A 344 6.25 23.82 4.26
N GLN A 345 6.89 24.13 5.39
CA GLN A 345 7.49 23.15 6.29
C GLN A 345 6.45 22.60 7.27
N LEU A 346 6.37 21.27 7.35
CA LEU A 346 5.48 20.56 8.25
C LEU A 346 6.21 20.14 9.53
N TYR A 347 5.72 20.61 10.68
CA TYR A 347 6.34 20.40 11.98
C TYR A 347 5.50 19.49 12.88
N PRO A 348 6.05 18.37 13.40
CA PRO A 348 5.33 17.52 14.35
C PRO A 348 5.41 18.13 15.76
N LEU A 349 4.28 18.58 16.30
CA LEU A 349 4.22 19.34 17.56
C LEU A 349 3.95 18.46 18.78
N ALA A 350 3.05 17.50 18.66
CA ALA A 350 2.60 16.66 19.77
C ALA A 350 2.11 15.30 19.28
N ILE A 351 2.24 14.28 20.13
CA ILE A 351 1.81 12.91 19.86
C ILE A 351 1.08 12.35 21.07
N VAL A 352 -0.13 11.85 20.85
CA VAL A 352 -0.75 10.83 21.72
C VAL A 352 -0.18 9.49 21.31
N ILE A 353 0.46 8.79 22.24
CA ILE A 353 1.12 7.50 21.99
C ILE A 353 0.10 6.44 21.58
N ASP A 354 -0.96 6.29 22.37
CA ASP A 354 -2.03 5.32 22.17
C ASP A 354 -3.32 5.89 22.77
N TRP A 355 -4.27 6.29 21.92
CA TRP A 355 -5.54 6.85 22.38
C TRP A 355 -6.46 5.78 22.97
N ARG A 356 -6.66 5.83 24.29
CA ARG A 356 -7.50 4.88 25.05
C ARG A 356 -8.83 5.49 25.46
N GLY A 357 -9.50 6.16 24.51
CA GLY A 357 -10.85 6.72 24.65
C GLY A 357 -10.95 8.03 25.42
N LYS A 358 -9.98 8.38 26.26
CA LYS A 358 -9.92 9.65 27.01
C LYS A 358 -8.48 10.05 27.34
N ALA A 359 -8.31 11.32 27.72
CA ALA A 359 -7.00 11.90 28.03
C ALA A 359 -6.31 11.21 29.20
N GLU A 360 -7.04 10.89 30.28
CA GLU A 360 -6.48 10.39 31.53
C GLU A 360 -5.96 8.94 31.43
N THR A 361 -6.37 8.21 30.39
CA THR A 361 -5.92 6.84 30.09
C THR A 361 -4.94 6.79 28.93
N SER A 362 -4.56 7.95 28.38
CA SER A 362 -3.65 8.07 27.24
C SER A 362 -2.39 8.83 27.65
N VAL A 363 -1.29 8.61 26.92
CA VAL A 363 -0.04 9.34 27.14
C VAL A 363 0.18 10.32 26.00
N THR A 364 0.30 11.61 26.34
CA THR A 364 0.58 12.69 25.38
C THR A 364 1.97 13.24 25.64
N ILE A 365 2.79 13.36 24.58
CA ILE A 365 4.13 13.95 24.62
C ILE A 365 4.22 15.09 23.62
N TYR A 366 5.00 16.11 23.98
CA TYR A 366 5.22 17.31 23.18
C TYR A 366 6.66 17.40 22.67
N ASN A 367 6.83 17.95 21.47
CA ASN A 367 8.13 18.15 20.86
C ASN A 367 8.85 19.38 21.43
N ARG A 368 9.33 19.22 22.67
CA ARG A 368 9.97 20.30 23.45
C ARG A 368 11.24 20.80 22.78
N GLU A 369 12.03 19.91 22.18
CA GLU A 369 13.30 20.27 21.55
C GLU A 369 13.10 21.04 20.23
N LEU A 370 12.05 20.72 19.46
CA LEU A 370 11.71 21.47 18.23
C LEU A 370 11.43 22.94 18.55
N ILE A 371 10.67 23.18 19.60
CA ILE A 371 10.30 24.53 20.02
C ILE A 371 11.53 25.32 20.50
N LYS A 372 12.53 24.66 21.07
CA LYS A 372 13.80 25.30 21.46
C LYS A 372 14.66 25.64 20.25
N ARG A 373 14.67 24.82 19.21
CA ARG A 373 15.57 24.97 18.06
C ARG A 373 15.01 25.79 16.90
N LYS A 374 13.71 25.68 16.58
CA LYS A 374 13.09 26.35 15.43
C LYS A 374 12.23 27.56 15.81
N ASP A 375 12.25 28.57 14.95
CA ASP A 375 11.14 29.52 14.80
C ASP A 375 10.11 28.89 13.85
N LEU A 376 9.02 28.36 14.41
CA LEU A 376 8.02 27.62 13.64
C LEU A 376 7.41 28.48 12.52
N ARG A 377 7.23 29.78 12.72
CA ARG A 377 6.56 30.66 11.75
C ARG A 377 7.51 31.14 10.66
N ALA A 378 8.76 31.40 11.00
CA ALA A 378 9.77 31.86 10.04
C ALA A 378 10.49 30.70 9.33
N GLY A 379 10.45 29.50 9.89
CA GLY A 379 11.08 28.29 9.34
C GLY A 379 12.57 28.11 9.67
N GLY A 380 13.19 29.14 10.23
CA GLY A 380 14.62 29.20 10.54
C GLY A 380 15.02 28.62 11.89
N GLU A 381 16.31 28.39 12.07
CA GLU A 381 16.91 28.11 13.39
C GLU A 381 16.86 29.36 14.28
N LYS A 382 16.62 29.16 15.58
CA LYS A 382 16.71 30.23 16.58
C LYS A 382 18.18 30.59 16.82
N GLN A 383 18.51 31.88 16.64
CA GLN A 383 19.89 32.38 16.78
C GLN A 383 20.38 32.46 18.24
N ASP A 384 19.47 32.55 19.22
CA ASP A 384 19.79 32.68 20.64
C ASP A 384 19.32 31.44 21.41
N GLN A 385 20.09 30.36 21.34
CA GLN A 385 19.82 29.12 22.09
C GLN A 385 20.19 29.31 23.57
N LYS A 386 19.35 30.05 24.30
CA LYS A 386 19.50 30.25 25.76
C LYS A 386 19.45 28.95 26.56
N HIS A 387 18.95 27.88 25.97
CA HIS A 387 18.78 26.57 26.59
C HIS A 387 19.54 25.51 25.79
N LYS A 388 20.14 24.56 26.50
CA LYS A 388 20.73 23.37 25.88
C LYS A 388 19.64 22.59 25.14
N VAL A 389 19.86 22.36 23.85
CA VAL A 389 19.00 21.54 22.98
C VAL A 389 19.57 20.12 22.93
N THR A 390 18.71 19.12 23.08
CA THR A 390 19.07 17.71 22.83
C THR A 390 19.01 17.46 21.33
N ASP A 391 20.06 16.85 20.79
CA ASP A 391 20.12 16.44 19.39
C ASP A 391 19.03 15.41 19.07
N GLU A 392 18.41 15.50 17.89
CA GLU A 392 17.25 14.66 17.53
C GLU A 392 17.58 13.16 17.55
N ALA A 393 18.84 12.77 17.30
CA ALA A 393 19.25 11.37 17.36
C ALA A 393 19.17 10.80 18.78
N HIS A 394 19.27 11.66 19.79
CA HIS A 394 19.35 11.31 21.21
C HIS A 394 18.07 11.66 21.99
N ASP A 395 17.05 12.23 21.34
CA ASP A 395 15.73 12.46 21.94
C ASP A 395 14.88 11.18 21.88
N TRP A 396 15.26 10.20 22.70
CA TRP A 396 14.72 8.84 22.65
C TRP A 396 13.21 8.75 22.93
N ALA A 397 12.71 9.55 23.87
CA ALA A 397 11.28 9.60 24.17
C ALA A 397 10.48 10.09 22.97
N TRP A 398 10.96 11.14 22.28
CA TRP A 398 10.32 11.64 21.07
C TRP A 398 10.49 10.70 19.87
N ARG A 399 11.65 10.07 19.71
CA ARG A 399 11.86 9.04 18.68
C ARG A 399 10.91 7.86 18.87
N TYR A 400 10.72 7.39 20.10
CA TYR A 400 9.75 6.34 20.42
C TYR A 400 8.32 6.78 20.05
N ALA A 401 7.93 8.02 20.39
CA ALA A 401 6.62 8.55 20.03
C ALA A 401 6.38 8.58 18.52
N LYS A 402 7.38 8.99 17.73
CA LYS A 402 7.34 8.93 16.26
C LYS A 402 7.22 7.49 15.77
N THR A 403 7.92 6.53 16.39
CA THR A 403 7.77 5.11 16.07
C THR A 403 6.34 4.61 16.29
N CYS A 404 5.64 5.03 17.35
CA CYS A 404 4.23 4.69 17.55
C CYS A 404 3.33 5.23 16.43
N VAL A 405 3.58 6.47 16.00
CA VAL A 405 2.88 7.04 14.83
C VAL A 405 3.18 6.23 13.57
N GLN A 406 4.44 5.82 13.35
CA GLN A 406 4.82 5.00 12.21
C GLN A 406 4.20 3.60 12.24
N CYS A 407 4.05 2.96 13.41
CA CYS A 407 3.28 1.72 13.57
C CYS A 407 1.81 1.91 13.20
N SER A 408 1.21 2.99 13.69
CA SER A 408 -0.17 3.31 13.38
C SER A 408 -0.34 3.57 11.88
N ASP A 409 0.60 4.31 11.29
CA ASP A 409 0.58 4.62 9.87
C ASP A 409 0.83 3.40 9.00
N TRP A 410 1.70 2.48 9.40
CA TRP A 410 1.89 1.22 8.68
C TRP A 410 0.58 0.45 8.57
N LEU A 411 -0.16 0.31 9.67
CA LEU A 411 -1.46 -0.39 9.65
C LEU A 411 -2.48 0.35 8.78
N ARG A 412 -2.64 1.67 8.95
CA ARG A 412 -3.59 2.45 8.14
C ARG A 412 -3.22 2.43 6.67
N HIS A 413 -1.92 2.53 6.37
CA HIS A 413 -1.39 2.49 5.02
C HIS A 413 -1.69 1.14 4.37
N GLU A 414 -1.20 0.04 4.93
CA GLU A 414 -1.32 -1.28 4.28
C GLU A 414 -2.76 -1.77 4.24
N VAL A 415 -3.51 -1.61 5.33
CA VAL A 415 -4.85 -2.17 5.43
C VAL A 415 -5.91 -1.24 4.83
N THR A 416 -5.93 0.03 5.21
CA THR A 416 -6.97 0.96 4.74
C THR A 416 -6.61 1.54 3.37
N VAL A 417 -5.46 2.22 3.25
CA VAL A 417 -5.15 3.05 2.08
C VAL A 417 -4.76 2.23 0.87
N HIS A 418 -4.00 1.16 1.07
CA HIS A 418 -3.55 0.26 0.02
C HIS A 418 -4.58 -0.86 -0.20
N LEU A 419 -4.60 -1.90 0.65
CA LEU A 419 -5.44 -3.08 0.43
C LEU A 419 -6.92 -2.76 0.23
N THR A 420 -7.53 -1.97 1.12
CA THR A 420 -8.97 -1.73 1.03
C THR A 420 -9.32 -0.68 -0.02
N ASN A 421 -8.79 0.54 0.11
CA ASN A 421 -9.20 1.68 -0.73
C ASN A 421 -8.75 1.55 -2.19
N THR A 422 -7.81 0.66 -2.53
CA THR A 422 -7.51 0.31 -3.92
C THR A 422 -8.05 -1.06 -4.29
N HIS A 423 -7.45 -2.15 -3.80
CA HIS A 423 -7.74 -3.49 -4.28
C HIS A 423 -9.19 -3.92 -4.05
N MET A 424 -9.70 -3.80 -2.82
CA MET A 424 -11.04 -4.32 -2.49
C MET A 424 -12.16 -3.47 -3.10
N ILE A 425 -12.02 -2.14 -3.08
CA ILE A 425 -12.99 -1.24 -3.73
C ILE A 425 -13.02 -1.48 -5.25
N GLU A 426 -11.86 -1.59 -5.89
CA GLU A 426 -11.78 -1.81 -7.35
C GLU A 426 -12.32 -3.20 -7.73
N GLU A 427 -12.06 -4.25 -6.95
CA GLU A 427 -12.63 -5.58 -7.22
C GLU A 427 -14.16 -5.58 -7.14
N ALA A 428 -14.74 -4.87 -6.19
CA ALA A 428 -16.18 -4.74 -6.12
C ALA A 428 -16.76 -4.03 -7.35
N ILE A 429 -16.08 -2.98 -7.84
CA ILE A 429 -16.39 -2.31 -9.11
C ILE A 429 -16.30 -3.30 -10.29
N ILE A 430 -15.24 -4.10 -10.37
CA ILE A 430 -15.03 -5.08 -11.46
C ILE A 430 -16.18 -6.10 -11.49
N VAL A 431 -16.51 -6.68 -10.34
CA VAL A 431 -17.57 -7.70 -10.23
C VAL A 431 -18.93 -7.12 -10.64
N ALA A 432 -19.32 -5.96 -10.09
CA ALA A 432 -20.58 -5.31 -10.46
C ALA A 432 -20.60 -4.89 -11.95
N SER A 433 -19.48 -4.40 -12.48
CA SER A 433 -19.39 -4.00 -13.88
C SER A 433 -19.61 -5.17 -14.83
N HIS A 434 -18.97 -6.31 -14.57
CA HIS A 434 -19.18 -7.53 -15.37
C HIS A 434 -20.58 -8.10 -15.26
N ARG A 435 -21.29 -7.81 -14.17
CA ARG A 435 -22.67 -8.24 -13.95
C ARG A 435 -23.70 -7.28 -14.56
N GLN A 436 -23.44 -5.98 -14.63
CA GLN A 436 -24.47 -4.98 -14.98
C GLN A 436 -24.25 -4.29 -16.32
N LEU A 437 -23.01 -4.20 -16.81
CA LEU A 437 -22.70 -3.54 -18.07
C LEU A 437 -22.60 -4.57 -19.21
N ASP A 438 -23.12 -4.20 -20.38
CA ASP A 438 -22.92 -5.00 -21.58
C ASP A 438 -21.43 -4.98 -21.99
N PRO A 439 -20.89 -6.07 -22.59
CA PRO A 439 -19.48 -6.14 -22.96
C PRO A 439 -18.99 -5.03 -23.89
N ASP A 440 -19.88 -4.51 -24.74
CA ASP A 440 -19.66 -3.41 -25.68
C ASP A 440 -20.13 -2.05 -25.15
N HIS A 441 -20.61 -2.00 -23.89
CA HIS A 441 -21.02 -0.77 -23.25
C HIS A 441 -19.83 0.22 -23.16
N PRO A 442 -20.03 1.53 -23.45
CA PRO A 442 -18.94 2.52 -23.46
C PRO A 442 -18.10 2.55 -22.17
N VAL A 443 -18.75 2.43 -21.01
CA VAL A 443 -18.07 2.37 -19.71
C VAL A 443 -17.25 1.09 -19.54
N MET A 444 -17.77 -0.07 -19.92
CA MET A 444 -17.05 -1.35 -19.85
C MET A 444 -15.80 -1.32 -20.74
N LEU A 445 -15.94 -0.81 -21.98
CA LEU A 445 -14.80 -0.67 -22.92
C LEU A 445 -13.73 0.31 -22.42
N LEU A 446 -14.13 1.30 -21.62
CA LEU A 446 -13.21 2.28 -21.07
C LEU A 446 -12.48 1.73 -19.84
N LEU A 447 -13.17 1.01 -18.95
CA LEU A 447 -12.62 0.51 -17.69
C LEU A 447 -11.88 -0.82 -17.80
N TYR A 448 -12.30 -1.74 -18.67
CA TYR A 448 -11.72 -3.08 -18.78
C TYR A 448 -10.17 -3.13 -18.87
N PRO A 449 -9.49 -2.25 -19.62
CA PRO A 449 -8.03 -2.21 -19.67
C PRO A 449 -7.35 -1.91 -18.31
N HIS A 450 -8.08 -1.26 -17.39
CA HIS A 450 -7.59 -0.85 -16.07
C HIS A 450 -7.79 -1.92 -15.00
N TRP A 451 -8.32 -3.09 -15.36
CA TRP A 451 -8.60 -4.19 -14.43
C TRP A 451 -7.74 -5.42 -14.67
N GLN A 452 -6.84 -5.37 -15.66
CA GLN A 452 -6.02 -6.51 -16.01
C GLN A 452 -5.18 -6.96 -14.80
N LYS A 453 -5.27 -8.27 -14.49
CA LYS A 453 -4.61 -8.99 -13.39
C LYS A 453 -5.16 -8.71 -11.98
N THR A 454 -6.05 -7.73 -11.83
CA THR A 454 -6.49 -7.30 -10.49
C THR A 454 -7.22 -8.39 -9.74
N LEU A 455 -8.13 -9.16 -10.37
CA LEU A 455 -8.86 -10.22 -9.67
C LEU A 455 -7.91 -11.36 -9.26
N ALA A 456 -7.00 -11.77 -10.15
CA ALA A 456 -6.01 -12.81 -9.86
C ALA A 456 -5.10 -12.42 -8.67
N LEU A 457 -4.60 -11.19 -8.66
CA LEU A 457 -3.75 -10.67 -7.58
C LEU A 457 -4.51 -10.57 -6.26
N ASN A 458 -5.75 -10.06 -6.28
CA ASN A 458 -6.56 -9.96 -5.06
C ASN A 458 -6.87 -11.33 -4.46
N ALA A 459 -7.21 -12.31 -5.30
CA ALA A 459 -7.40 -13.68 -4.85
C ALA A 459 -6.09 -14.25 -4.25
N ALA A 460 -4.94 -14.05 -4.90
CA ALA A 460 -3.66 -14.46 -4.34
C ALA A 460 -3.38 -13.81 -2.96
N ALA A 461 -3.62 -12.49 -2.84
CA ALA A 461 -3.41 -11.73 -1.61
C ALA A 461 -4.30 -12.21 -0.46
N ARG A 462 -5.60 -12.46 -0.70
CA ARG A 462 -6.53 -13.00 0.30
C ARG A 462 -6.11 -14.36 0.84
N ASN A 463 -5.47 -15.17 0.00
CA ASN A 463 -5.05 -16.53 0.35
C ASN A 463 -3.61 -16.60 0.88
N THR A 464 -2.82 -15.52 0.81
CA THR A 464 -1.41 -15.50 1.24
C THR A 464 -1.09 -14.29 2.11
N LEU A 465 -0.99 -13.11 1.52
CA LEU A 465 -0.49 -11.89 2.16
C LEU A 465 -1.31 -11.50 3.40
N VAL A 466 -2.64 -11.46 3.30
CA VAL A 466 -3.46 -11.02 4.43
C VAL A 466 -3.33 -11.99 5.63
N PRO A 467 -3.61 -13.31 5.50
CA PRO A 467 -3.58 -14.22 6.65
C PRO A 467 -2.18 -14.62 7.11
N HIS A 468 -1.14 -14.53 6.26
CA HIS A 468 0.20 -15.06 6.57
C HIS A 468 1.30 -14.00 6.63
N VAL A 469 0.97 -12.74 6.33
CA VAL A 469 1.86 -11.59 6.48
C VAL A 469 1.19 -10.53 7.33
N ILE A 470 0.10 -9.90 6.86
CA ILE A 470 -0.51 -8.75 7.53
C ILE A 470 -0.98 -9.12 8.94
N VAL A 471 -1.80 -10.17 9.06
CA VAL A 471 -2.29 -10.66 10.36
C VAL A 471 -1.15 -11.11 11.28
N ASP A 472 -0.06 -11.62 10.69
CA ASP A 472 1.11 -12.10 11.44
C ASP A 472 2.08 -10.99 11.86
N LEU A 473 1.91 -9.76 11.35
CA LEU A 473 2.76 -8.60 11.64
C LEU A 473 2.10 -7.55 12.53
N ILE A 474 0.77 -7.57 12.66
CA ILE A 474 0.02 -6.57 13.42
C ILE A 474 -0.10 -6.93 14.91
N GLY A 475 -0.39 -5.91 15.72
CA GLY A 475 -0.71 -6.07 17.15
C GLY A 475 -2.14 -6.54 17.42
N PHE A 476 -2.97 -6.71 16.39
CA PHE A 476 -4.35 -7.21 16.50
C PHE A 476 -4.39 -8.74 16.40
N GLN A 477 -5.36 -9.36 17.08
CA GLN A 477 -5.74 -10.75 16.80
C GLN A 477 -6.29 -10.87 15.38
N ALA A 478 -6.29 -12.08 14.82
CA ALA A 478 -6.79 -12.31 13.47
C ALA A 478 -8.22 -11.75 13.26
N SER A 479 -9.16 -12.08 14.15
CA SER A 479 -10.55 -11.60 14.06
C SER A 479 -10.68 -10.07 14.12
N GLU A 480 -9.80 -9.42 14.88
CA GLU A 480 -9.73 -7.96 15.03
C GLU A 480 -9.18 -7.32 13.75
N GLY A 481 -8.15 -7.92 13.14
CA GLY A 481 -7.62 -7.48 11.84
C GLY A 481 -8.65 -7.58 10.71
N PHE A 482 -9.42 -8.68 10.64
CA PHE A 482 -10.53 -8.81 9.68
C PHE A 482 -11.67 -7.83 9.96
N ALA A 483 -11.98 -7.55 11.24
CA ALA A 483 -12.94 -6.50 11.59
C ALA A 483 -12.45 -5.11 11.10
N PHE A 484 -11.16 -4.83 11.25
CA PHE A 484 -10.56 -3.59 10.78
C PHE A 484 -10.64 -3.42 9.25
N ILE A 485 -10.36 -4.48 8.48
CA ILE A 485 -10.52 -4.50 7.01
C ILE A 485 -11.96 -4.17 6.62
N ARG A 486 -12.94 -4.84 7.24
CA ARG A 486 -14.36 -4.59 6.96
C ARG A 486 -14.76 -3.16 7.31
N HIS A 487 -14.30 -2.65 8.46
CA HIS A 487 -14.54 -1.28 8.85
C HIS A 487 -13.99 -0.28 7.82
N ALA A 488 -12.78 -0.49 7.31
CA ALA A 488 -12.19 0.36 6.28
C ALA A 488 -13.05 0.39 5.01
N TYR A 489 -13.57 -0.77 4.58
CA TYR A 489 -14.38 -0.89 3.37
C TYR A 489 -15.75 -0.21 3.53
N GLU A 490 -16.42 -0.49 4.64
CA GLU A 490 -17.76 0.05 4.95
C GLU A 490 -17.76 1.57 5.15
N ASN A 491 -16.61 2.16 5.52
CA ASN A 491 -16.45 3.60 5.72
C ASN A 491 -15.76 4.31 4.54
N PHE A 492 -15.54 3.63 3.42
CA PHE A 492 -15.03 4.27 2.21
C PHE A 492 -16.08 5.20 1.60
N ASP A 493 -15.81 6.51 1.59
CA ASP A 493 -16.67 7.51 0.93
C ASP A 493 -16.25 7.70 -0.53
N PHE A 494 -16.85 6.92 -1.44
CA PHE A 494 -16.48 6.91 -2.86
C PHE A 494 -16.47 8.30 -3.51
N LYS A 495 -17.49 9.13 -3.24
CA LYS A 495 -17.58 10.50 -3.78
C LYS A 495 -16.70 11.47 -3.02
N GLY A 496 -16.62 11.36 -1.69
CA GLY A 496 -15.74 12.18 -0.87
C GLY A 496 -14.26 12.00 -1.23
N ARG A 497 -13.90 10.83 -1.78
CA ARG A 497 -12.54 10.50 -2.23
C ARG A 497 -12.20 10.94 -3.65
N TYR A 498 -13.10 11.64 -4.37
CA TYR A 498 -12.71 12.28 -5.63
C TYR A 498 -11.61 13.29 -5.35
N VAL A 499 -10.51 13.26 -6.11
CA VAL A 499 -9.27 13.97 -5.74
C VAL A 499 -9.48 15.44 -5.36
N PRO A 500 -10.18 16.29 -6.15
CA PRO A 500 -10.39 17.69 -5.77
C PRO A 500 -11.26 17.86 -4.52
N THR A 501 -12.22 16.96 -4.32
CA THR A 501 -13.12 16.94 -3.15
C THR A 501 -12.35 16.53 -1.90
N ASP A 502 -11.58 15.44 -1.98
CA ASP A 502 -10.78 14.91 -0.89
C ASP A 502 -9.75 15.92 -0.39
N LEU A 503 -8.97 16.48 -1.32
CA LEU A 503 -7.95 17.48 -1.01
C LEU A 503 -8.56 18.68 -0.29
N ARG A 504 -9.68 19.20 -0.79
CA ARG A 504 -10.40 20.31 -0.15
C ARG A 504 -10.91 19.95 1.23
N GLN A 505 -11.53 18.77 1.40
CA GLN A 505 -12.07 18.30 2.68
C GLN A 505 -10.96 18.16 3.74
N ARG A 506 -9.77 17.69 3.33
CA ARG A 506 -8.61 17.56 4.21
C ARG A 506 -7.87 18.88 4.47
N GLY A 507 -8.30 20.00 3.87
CA GLY A 507 -7.70 21.32 4.09
C GLY A 507 -6.56 21.68 3.14
N PHE A 508 -6.56 21.09 1.94
CA PHE A 508 -5.61 21.36 0.85
C PHE A 508 -6.39 21.77 -0.41
N PRO A 509 -7.01 22.97 -0.45
CA PRO A 509 -7.85 23.36 -1.57
C PRO A 509 -7.05 23.33 -2.90
N PRO A 510 -7.57 22.65 -3.96
CA PRO A 510 -6.87 22.49 -5.24
C PRO A 510 -6.31 23.79 -5.84
N GLU A 511 -7.03 24.90 -5.68
CA GLU A 511 -6.65 26.23 -6.17
C GLU A 511 -5.46 26.87 -5.44
N GLU A 512 -5.05 26.37 -4.27
CA GLU A 512 -3.92 26.88 -3.49
C GLU A 512 -2.67 26.00 -3.58
N LEU A 513 -2.75 24.81 -4.21
CA LEU A 513 -1.68 23.80 -4.20
C LEU A 513 -0.34 24.27 -4.79
N ASP A 514 -0.36 25.28 -5.67
CA ASP A 514 0.86 25.88 -6.25
C ASP A 514 1.42 27.05 -5.44
N SER A 515 0.81 27.39 -4.29
CA SER A 515 1.35 28.38 -3.37
C SER A 515 2.62 27.86 -2.67
N PRO A 516 3.51 28.76 -2.18
CA PRO A 516 4.68 28.34 -1.41
C PRO A 516 4.36 27.45 -0.21
N LYS A 517 3.16 27.56 0.37
CA LYS A 517 2.75 26.78 1.54
C LYS A 517 2.59 25.27 1.27
N PHE A 518 2.25 24.86 0.05
CA PHE A 518 2.01 23.44 -0.28
C PHE A 518 3.06 22.86 -1.21
N HIS A 519 4.18 23.54 -1.41
CA HIS A 519 5.23 23.11 -2.32
C HIS A 519 5.81 21.73 -1.93
N ASN A 520 5.91 21.43 -0.64
CA ASN A 520 6.36 20.14 -0.09
C ASN A 520 5.35 19.00 -0.26
N TYR A 521 4.10 19.30 -0.64
CA TYR A 521 3.07 18.28 -0.84
C TYR A 521 2.96 17.84 -2.31
N ALA A 522 4.08 17.34 -2.85
CA ALA A 522 4.20 16.98 -4.27
C ALA A 522 3.13 15.96 -4.72
N TYR A 523 2.74 15.00 -3.87
CA TYR A 523 1.64 14.08 -4.15
C TYR A 523 0.35 14.83 -4.52
N ALA A 524 -0.09 15.79 -3.69
CA ALA A 524 -1.33 16.52 -3.90
C ALA A 524 -1.34 17.28 -5.24
N ARG A 525 -0.20 17.88 -5.59
CA ARG A 525 -0.02 18.63 -6.84
C ARG A 525 -0.07 17.71 -8.06
N CYS A 526 0.69 16.61 -8.03
CA CYS A 526 0.71 15.61 -9.09
C CYS A 526 -0.67 14.95 -9.28
N ILE A 527 -1.30 14.49 -8.19
CA ILE A 527 -2.54 13.72 -8.26
C ILE A 527 -3.74 14.57 -8.69
N ASN A 528 -3.80 15.84 -8.27
CA ASN A 528 -4.83 16.78 -8.73
C ASN A 528 -4.70 17.06 -10.23
N SER A 529 -3.47 17.29 -10.72
CA SER A 529 -3.21 17.48 -12.15
C SER A 529 -3.55 16.21 -12.96
N MET A 530 -3.18 15.03 -12.47
CA MET A 530 -3.52 13.75 -13.09
C MET A 530 -5.04 13.51 -13.15
N TRP A 531 -5.77 13.82 -12.07
CA TRP A 531 -7.23 13.69 -12.02
C TRP A 531 -7.90 14.45 -13.16
N HIS A 532 -7.55 15.72 -13.38
CA HIS A 532 -8.16 16.52 -14.45
C HIS A 532 -7.84 15.99 -15.86
N LYS A 533 -6.65 15.41 -16.06
CA LYS A 533 -6.27 14.79 -17.34
C LYS A 533 -7.06 13.52 -17.61
N ILE A 534 -7.19 12.64 -16.62
CA ILE A 534 -8.04 11.43 -16.70
C ILE A 534 -9.49 11.85 -16.92
N ARG A 535 -10.00 12.81 -16.16
CA ARG A 535 -11.38 13.31 -16.28
C ARG A 535 -11.67 13.84 -17.68
N SER A 536 -10.80 14.68 -18.24
CA SER A 536 -10.97 15.19 -19.60
C SER A 536 -10.98 14.05 -20.63
N TYR A 537 -10.13 13.04 -20.46
CA TYR A 537 -10.10 11.88 -21.35
C TYR A 537 -11.40 11.05 -21.26
N VAL A 538 -11.86 10.78 -20.03
CA VAL A 538 -13.13 10.06 -19.78
C VAL A 538 -14.31 10.83 -20.39
N GLN A 539 -14.35 12.15 -20.19
CA GLN A 539 -15.37 13.03 -20.75
C GLN A 539 -15.39 12.96 -22.29
N ASP A 540 -14.22 13.12 -22.93
CA ASP A 540 -14.09 13.08 -24.39
C ASP A 540 -14.54 11.70 -24.94
N MET A 541 -14.20 10.61 -24.24
CA MET A 541 -14.60 9.25 -24.64
C MET A 541 -16.10 8.97 -24.46
N LEU A 542 -16.69 9.36 -23.33
CA LEU A 542 -18.10 9.13 -23.06
C LEU A 542 -19.02 10.03 -23.89
N ALA A 543 -18.57 11.23 -24.26
CA ALA A 543 -19.31 12.13 -25.14
C ALA A 543 -19.57 11.51 -26.53
N LEU A 544 -18.77 10.53 -26.96
CA LEU A 544 -19.00 9.78 -28.20
C LEU A 544 -20.25 8.89 -28.14
N ALA A 545 -20.64 8.44 -26.93
CA ALA A 545 -21.80 7.60 -26.71
C ALA A 545 -23.02 8.38 -26.18
N TYR A 546 -22.78 9.47 -25.44
CA TYR A 546 -23.80 10.37 -24.92
C TYR A 546 -23.65 11.78 -25.54
N PRO A 547 -23.79 11.94 -26.88
CA PRO A 547 -23.54 13.22 -27.52
C PRO A 547 -24.70 14.20 -27.32
N GLY A 548 -24.40 15.49 -27.36
CA GLY A 548 -25.40 16.56 -27.46
C GLY A 548 -25.95 17.04 -26.11
N THR A 549 -26.90 17.97 -26.17
CA THR A 549 -27.47 18.65 -24.99
C THR A 549 -28.44 17.78 -24.17
N ASP A 550 -28.77 16.58 -24.66
CA ASP A 550 -29.63 15.59 -23.99
C ASP A 550 -28.84 14.47 -23.30
N ALA A 551 -27.51 14.63 -23.13
CA ALA A 551 -26.63 13.63 -22.52
C ALA A 551 -27.13 13.13 -21.15
N ASP A 552 -27.56 14.03 -20.26
CA ASP A 552 -28.11 13.64 -18.95
C ASP A 552 -29.37 12.78 -19.09
N HIS A 553 -30.25 13.10 -20.04
CA HIS A 553 -31.45 12.30 -20.29
C HIS A 553 -31.07 10.90 -20.79
N LYS A 554 -30.06 10.78 -21.65
CA LYS A 554 -29.55 9.47 -22.10
C LYS A 554 -28.97 8.65 -20.95
N VAL A 555 -28.17 9.27 -20.07
CA VAL A 555 -27.59 8.61 -18.87
C VAL A 555 -28.69 8.12 -17.91
N ARG A 556 -29.73 8.94 -17.65
CA ARG A 556 -30.85 8.52 -16.78
C ARG A 556 -31.63 7.34 -17.34
N ASN A 557 -31.74 7.24 -18.67
CA ASN A 557 -32.47 6.16 -19.32
C ASN A 557 -31.60 4.93 -19.59
N ASP A 558 -30.29 5.01 -19.35
CA ASP A 558 -29.36 3.90 -19.50
C ASP A 558 -29.53 2.89 -18.35
N GLN A 559 -30.27 1.81 -18.64
CA GLN A 559 -30.59 0.78 -17.65
C GLN A 559 -29.34 0.05 -17.13
N CYS A 560 -28.28 -0.05 -17.92
CA CYS A 560 -27.03 -0.70 -17.49
C CYS A 560 -26.33 0.16 -16.44
N ILE A 561 -26.29 1.48 -16.63
CA ILE A 561 -25.75 2.42 -15.64
C ILE A 561 -26.57 2.44 -14.36
N GLN A 562 -27.91 2.49 -14.47
CA GLN A 562 -28.77 2.50 -13.29
C GLN A 562 -28.62 1.21 -12.48
N ALA A 563 -28.64 0.05 -13.15
CA ALA A 563 -28.46 -1.24 -12.48
C ALA A 563 -27.05 -1.43 -11.88
N TRP A 564 -26.00 -0.93 -12.55
CA TRP A 564 -24.64 -0.92 -12.03
C TRP A 564 -24.54 -0.07 -10.76
N SER A 565 -25.06 1.15 -10.81
CA SER A 565 -25.11 2.08 -9.69
C SER A 565 -25.88 1.49 -8.49
N ASP A 566 -27.01 0.82 -8.74
CA ASP A 566 -27.80 0.17 -7.70
C ASP A 566 -27.12 -1.06 -7.10
N GLU A 567 -26.50 -1.92 -7.91
CA GLU A 567 -25.77 -3.09 -7.40
C GLU A 567 -24.55 -2.68 -6.58
N MET A 568 -23.87 -1.58 -6.94
CA MET A 568 -22.76 -1.06 -6.15
C MET A 568 -23.19 -0.64 -4.74
N ARG A 569 -24.40 -0.07 -4.59
CA ARG A 569 -24.93 0.34 -3.28
C ARG A 569 -25.62 -0.77 -2.49
N SER A 570 -26.14 -1.79 -3.17
CA SER A 570 -27.01 -2.81 -2.58
C SER A 570 -26.34 -3.62 -1.46
N SER A 571 -27.11 -4.00 -0.45
CA SER A 571 -26.68 -4.90 0.63
C SER A 571 -26.32 -6.30 0.12
N ASP A 572 -26.94 -6.71 -0.98
CA ASP A 572 -26.73 -8.01 -1.64
C ASP A 572 -25.74 -7.90 -2.82
N GLY A 573 -25.17 -6.70 -3.02
CA GLY A 573 -24.16 -6.39 -4.02
C GLY A 573 -22.83 -5.97 -3.38
N ALA A 574 -22.27 -4.84 -3.84
CA ALA A 574 -20.96 -4.38 -3.37
C ALA A 574 -20.98 -3.68 -2.00
N ARG A 575 -22.15 -3.34 -1.44
CA ARG A 575 -22.28 -2.68 -0.13
C ARG A 575 -21.53 -1.35 0.00
N LEU A 576 -21.49 -0.55 -1.06
CA LEU A 576 -20.86 0.78 -1.08
C LEU A 576 -21.92 1.88 -1.16
N PRO A 577 -22.55 2.28 -0.03
CA PRO A 577 -23.65 3.25 -0.03
C PRO A 577 -23.24 4.65 -0.52
N SER A 578 -21.95 4.99 -0.43
CA SER A 578 -21.37 6.25 -0.92
C SER A 578 -21.24 6.31 -2.44
N PHE A 579 -21.40 5.18 -3.15
CA PHE A 579 -21.33 5.10 -4.61
C PHE A 579 -22.46 5.94 -5.26
N PRO A 580 -22.16 6.75 -6.29
CA PRO A 580 -23.10 7.74 -6.83
C PRO A 580 -24.35 7.11 -7.43
N THR A 581 -25.52 7.69 -7.17
CA THR A 581 -26.71 7.51 -8.03
C THR A 581 -26.49 8.34 -9.28
N ILE A 582 -26.20 7.69 -10.41
CA ILE A 582 -25.71 8.38 -11.61
C ILE A 582 -26.91 8.87 -12.43
N SER A 583 -27.12 10.19 -12.45
CA SER A 583 -28.27 10.84 -13.07
C SER A 583 -27.91 11.93 -14.09
N THR A 584 -26.64 12.30 -14.15
CA THR A 584 -26.09 13.30 -15.08
C THR A 584 -24.85 12.75 -15.77
N PHE A 585 -24.52 13.34 -16.92
CA PHE A 585 -23.31 13.02 -17.66
C PHE A 585 -22.04 13.31 -16.84
N GLU A 586 -22.00 14.42 -16.12
CA GLU A 586 -20.86 14.77 -15.26
C GLU A 586 -20.68 13.77 -14.11
N GLU A 587 -21.76 13.30 -13.47
CA GLU A 587 -21.68 12.24 -12.45
C GLU A 587 -21.11 10.94 -13.01
N LEU A 588 -21.48 10.57 -14.24
CA LEU A 588 -20.93 9.40 -14.91
C LEU A 588 -19.43 9.58 -15.20
N VAL A 589 -19.04 10.76 -15.70
CA VAL A 589 -17.64 11.12 -15.98
C VAL A 589 -16.81 11.04 -14.69
N ASP A 590 -17.26 11.65 -13.60
CA ASP A 590 -16.54 11.65 -12.33
C ASP A 590 -16.45 10.24 -11.72
N CYS A 591 -17.53 9.45 -11.80
CA CYS A 591 -17.54 8.07 -11.34
C CYS A 591 -16.51 7.20 -12.08
N VAL A 592 -16.47 7.29 -13.42
CA VAL A 592 -15.54 6.52 -14.26
C VAL A 592 -14.10 7.03 -14.09
N THR A 593 -13.92 8.34 -13.90
CA THR A 593 -12.62 8.95 -13.55
C THR A 593 -12.09 8.38 -12.25
N MET A 594 -12.95 8.24 -11.22
CA MET A 594 -12.56 7.67 -9.93
C MET A 594 -12.10 6.22 -10.07
N CYS A 595 -12.79 5.38 -10.86
CA CYS A 595 -12.38 3.99 -11.07
C CYS A 595 -10.97 3.92 -11.70
N ILE A 596 -10.72 4.69 -12.77
CA ILE A 596 -9.39 4.75 -13.39
C ILE A 596 -8.34 5.32 -12.42
N HIS A 597 -8.71 6.34 -11.65
CA HIS A 597 -7.83 6.93 -10.64
C HIS A 597 -7.41 5.92 -9.57
N ILE A 598 -8.36 5.14 -9.02
CA ILE A 598 -8.10 4.09 -8.04
C ILE A 598 -7.15 3.04 -8.64
N ALA A 599 -7.49 2.54 -9.83
CA ALA A 599 -6.78 1.46 -10.47
C ALA A 599 -5.34 1.81 -10.89
N SER A 600 -5.07 3.08 -11.20
CA SER A 600 -3.82 3.51 -11.81
C SER A 600 -3.03 4.47 -10.89
N PRO A 601 -3.20 5.80 -10.91
CA PRO A 601 -2.32 6.70 -10.19
C PRO A 601 -2.42 6.59 -8.66
N GLN A 602 -3.60 6.30 -8.10
CA GLN A 602 -3.73 6.16 -6.65
C GLN A 602 -2.99 4.94 -6.13
N HIS A 603 -3.23 3.77 -6.73
CA HIS A 603 -2.51 2.55 -6.41
C HIS A 603 -0.99 2.75 -6.56
N THR A 604 -0.54 3.30 -7.69
CA THR A 604 0.89 3.62 -7.92
C THR A 604 1.47 4.47 -6.78
N ALA A 605 0.79 5.54 -6.38
CA ALA A 605 1.25 6.48 -5.36
C ALA A 605 1.45 5.84 -3.99
N VAL A 606 0.57 4.91 -3.60
CA VAL A 606 0.58 4.28 -2.27
C VAL A 606 1.35 2.95 -2.25
N ASN A 607 1.82 2.49 -3.40
CA ASN A 607 2.46 1.19 -3.55
C ASN A 607 3.98 1.28 -3.79
N TYR A 608 4.43 2.05 -4.78
CA TYR A 608 5.84 1.97 -5.24
C TYR A 608 6.90 2.56 -4.30
N LEU A 609 6.46 3.26 -3.26
CA LEU A 609 7.34 3.77 -2.21
C LEU A 609 7.46 2.81 -1.01
N GLN A 610 6.70 1.71 -0.98
CA GLN A 610 6.73 0.75 0.12
C GLN A 610 8.14 0.23 0.37
N ASN A 611 8.84 -0.23 -0.67
CA ASN A 611 10.21 -0.69 -0.50
C ASN A 611 11.14 0.39 0.08
N TYR A 612 11.03 1.65 -0.38
CA TYR A 612 11.90 2.73 0.10
C TYR A 612 11.67 3.06 1.59
N TYR A 613 10.41 3.12 2.05
CA TYR A 613 10.11 3.53 3.44
C TYR A 613 9.98 2.38 4.45
N GLN A 614 9.71 1.16 3.99
CA GLN A 614 9.42 0.02 4.89
C GLN A 614 10.51 -1.05 4.92
N SER A 615 11.35 -1.19 3.88
CA SER A 615 12.43 -2.20 3.89
C SER A 615 13.47 -1.96 4.99
N PHE A 616 13.69 -0.70 5.36
CA PHE A 616 14.39 -0.33 6.58
C PHE A 616 13.40 -0.28 7.75
N VAL A 617 13.12 -1.46 8.32
CA VAL A 617 11.98 -1.71 9.21
C VAL A 617 11.92 -0.75 10.40
N VAL A 618 13.04 -0.28 10.93
CA VAL A 618 13.07 0.66 12.07
C VAL A 618 12.53 2.05 11.74
N ASN A 619 12.44 2.43 10.45
CA ASN A 619 11.76 3.67 10.03
C ASN A 619 10.23 3.54 10.15
N LYS A 620 9.68 2.39 9.74
CA LYS A 620 8.23 2.18 9.69
C LYS A 620 7.85 0.75 10.09
N PRO A 621 7.99 0.41 11.38
CA PRO A 621 7.73 -0.95 11.87
C PRO A 621 6.21 -1.22 11.92
N PRO A 622 5.76 -2.46 11.65
CA PRO A 622 4.33 -2.79 11.64
C PRO A 622 3.66 -2.79 13.01
N CYS A 623 4.43 -3.03 14.07
CA CYS A 623 3.98 -3.07 15.46
C CYS A 623 5.15 -2.88 16.44
N LEU A 624 4.84 -2.90 17.74
CA LEU A 624 5.80 -2.85 18.83
C LEU A 624 5.97 -4.22 19.52
N TYR A 625 7.12 -4.47 20.13
CA TYR A 625 7.44 -5.72 20.85
C TYR A 625 7.44 -5.58 22.38
N THR A 626 7.25 -4.35 22.85
CA THR A 626 6.98 -4.01 24.25
C THR A 626 5.67 -3.25 24.35
N GLU A 627 4.99 -3.38 25.48
CA GLU A 627 3.75 -2.64 25.72
C GLU A 627 4.03 -1.12 25.70
N PRO A 628 3.20 -0.30 25.05
CA PRO A 628 3.32 1.16 25.10
C PRO A 628 3.33 1.69 26.54
N PRO A 629 4.08 2.78 26.82
CA PRO A 629 4.14 3.37 28.15
C PRO A 629 2.75 3.82 28.63
N THR A 630 2.50 3.60 29.92
CA THR A 630 1.23 3.95 30.57
C THR A 630 1.26 5.30 31.30
N SER A 631 2.41 5.99 31.30
CA SER A 631 2.55 7.34 31.86
C SER A 631 3.62 8.15 31.12
N LEU A 632 3.44 9.47 31.09
CA LEU A 632 4.43 10.39 30.53
C LEU A 632 5.78 10.29 31.24
N GLN A 633 5.79 10.12 32.57
CA GLN A 633 7.02 9.98 33.35
C GLN A 633 7.85 8.76 32.95
N SER A 634 7.20 7.64 32.62
CA SER A 634 7.87 6.44 32.11
C SER A 634 8.49 6.71 30.74
N LEU A 635 7.70 7.28 29.81
CA LEU A 635 8.15 7.60 28.45
C LEU A 635 9.34 8.58 28.46
N LEU A 636 9.30 9.63 29.28
CA LEU A 636 10.40 10.61 29.38
C LEU A 636 11.71 9.99 29.91
N GLY A 637 11.64 8.80 30.53
CA GLY A 637 12.81 8.05 30.97
C GLY A 637 13.41 7.12 29.92
N TYR A 638 12.81 7.01 28.72
CA TYR A 638 13.26 6.09 27.68
C TYR A 638 14.64 6.49 27.14
N THR A 639 15.42 5.47 26.82
CA THR A 639 16.73 5.56 26.18
C THR A 639 16.71 4.79 24.85
N GLU A 640 17.86 4.70 24.17
CA GLU A 640 18.00 3.85 22.99
C GLU A 640 17.55 2.41 23.26
N LYS A 641 17.81 1.90 24.47
CA LYS A 641 17.49 0.54 24.86
C LYS A 641 16.00 0.26 24.75
N GLU A 642 15.16 1.10 25.34
CA GLU A 642 13.70 0.92 25.32
C GLU A 642 13.14 1.02 23.90
N LEU A 643 13.73 1.87 23.04
CA LEU A 643 13.35 1.93 21.63
C LEU A 643 13.75 0.65 20.87
N VAL A 644 14.98 0.16 21.06
CA VAL A 644 15.46 -1.09 20.44
C VAL A 644 14.62 -2.28 20.87
N GLU A 645 14.28 -2.39 22.16
CA GLU A 645 13.43 -3.47 22.70
C GLU A 645 12.01 -3.44 22.12
N ALA A 646 11.50 -2.27 21.74
CA ALA A 646 10.18 -2.11 21.15
C ALA A 646 10.12 -2.43 19.66
N LEU A 647 11.27 -2.51 18.97
CA LEU A 647 11.37 -2.76 17.53
C LEU A 647 11.50 -4.27 17.22
N PRO A 648 11.25 -4.72 15.97
CA PRO A 648 11.48 -6.11 15.55
C PRO A 648 12.98 -6.49 15.47
N MET A 649 13.84 -5.88 16.29
CA MET A 649 15.24 -6.24 16.38
C MET A 649 15.40 -7.59 17.09
N ASN A 650 16.23 -8.46 16.53
CA ASN A 650 16.36 -9.86 16.93
C ASN A 650 15.09 -10.71 16.76
N HIS A 651 14.13 -10.23 15.96
CA HIS A 651 12.92 -10.93 15.52
C HIS A 651 13.01 -11.21 14.01
N PRO A 652 13.83 -12.20 13.57
CA PRO A 652 14.24 -12.33 12.17
C PRO A 652 13.10 -12.66 11.23
N ARG A 653 12.09 -13.41 11.69
CA ARG A 653 10.89 -13.72 10.91
C ARG A 653 10.09 -12.46 10.62
N GLU A 654 9.82 -11.69 11.64
CA GLU A 654 9.00 -10.49 11.54
C GLU A 654 9.72 -9.39 10.77
N TRP A 655 11.03 -9.23 10.98
CA TRP A 655 11.86 -8.35 10.15
C TRP A 655 11.82 -8.78 8.69
N LEU A 656 11.97 -10.08 8.40
CA LEU A 656 11.91 -10.61 7.04
C LEU A 656 10.58 -10.28 6.37
N LEU A 657 9.46 -10.57 7.01
CA LEU A 657 8.14 -10.29 6.45
C LEU A 657 7.92 -8.78 6.28
N ALA A 658 8.29 -7.96 7.26
CA ALA A 658 8.13 -6.50 7.21
C ALA A 658 9.01 -5.81 6.16
N SER A 659 10.18 -6.38 5.84
CA SER A 659 11.10 -5.79 4.85
C SER A 659 10.95 -6.37 3.44
N HIS A 660 10.63 -7.65 3.33
CA HIS A 660 10.62 -8.36 2.05
C HIS A 660 9.28 -8.26 1.31
N ILE A 661 8.16 -8.21 2.01
CA ILE A 661 6.84 -8.12 1.38
C ILE A 661 6.65 -6.78 0.65
N PRO A 662 7.00 -5.61 1.23
CA PRO A 662 7.04 -4.34 0.50
C PRO A 662 7.77 -4.43 -0.84
N TYR A 663 8.86 -5.19 -0.89
CA TYR A 663 9.59 -5.43 -2.13
C TYR A 663 8.77 -6.24 -3.15
N LEU A 664 8.12 -7.33 -2.73
CA LEU A 664 7.27 -8.15 -3.61
C LEU A 664 6.06 -7.40 -4.18
N LEU A 665 5.65 -6.33 -3.49
CA LEU A 665 4.53 -5.49 -3.86
C LEU A 665 4.95 -4.22 -4.59
N SER A 666 6.24 -3.93 -4.78
CA SER A 666 6.70 -2.64 -5.35
C SER A 666 7.33 -2.76 -6.75
N PHE A 667 7.01 -3.79 -7.53
CA PHE A 667 7.60 -3.93 -8.87
C PHE A 667 7.04 -2.86 -9.81
N LYS A 668 7.95 -2.12 -10.44
CA LYS A 668 7.58 -1.16 -11.47
C LYS A 668 7.21 -1.92 -12.75
N PRO A 669 6.09 -1.58 -13.43
CA PRO A 669 5.58 -2.28 -14.62
C PRO A 669 6.51 -2.19 -15.83
N GLY A 670 7.53 -1.32 -15.77
CA GLY A 670 8.41 -1.01 -16.89
C GLY A 670 7.65 -0.47 -18.11
N ASN A 671 8.27 -0.55 -19.29
CA ASN A 671 7.72 0.02 -20.55
C ASN A 671 6.51 -0.74 -21.14
N LYS A 672 5.82 -1.61 -20.39
CA LYS A 672 4.84 -2.55 -20.95
C LYS A 672 3.40 -2.29 -20.50
N GLU A 673 3.17 -1.87 -19.26
CA GLU A 673 1.85 -1.85 -18.63
C GLU A 673 1.54 -0.52 -17.93
N SER A 674 1.97 0.60 -18.53
CA SER A 674 1.72 1.95 -18.01
C SER A 674 0.56 2.66 -18.71
N LEU A 675 -0.01 3.67 -18.04
CA LEU A 675 -1.14 4.45 -18.54
C LEU A 675 -0.83 5.20 -19.85
N ILE A 676 0.43 5.66 -20.01
CA ILE A 676 0.88 6.28 -21.27
C ILE A 676 0.98 5.26 -22.41
N VAL A 677 1.41 4.02 -22.13
CA VAL A 677 1.44 2.94 -23.13
C VAL A 677 0.02 2.55 -23.54
N TYR A 678 -0.95 2.54 -22.61
CA TYR A 678 -2.36 2.37 -22.93
C TYR A 678 -2.86 3.44 -23.92
N ALA A 679 -2.60 4.71 -23.62
CA ALA A 679 -3.00 5.81 -24.48
C ALA A 679 -2.34 5.71 -25.86
N ALA A 680 -1.02 5.51 -25.92
CA ALA A 680 -0.29 5.34 -27.17
C ALA A 680 -0.83 4.16 -28.00
N SER A 681 -1.07 3.00 -27.37
CA SER A 681 -1.57 1.79 -28.03
C SER A 681 -2.95 2.02 -28.63
N LYS A 682 -3.87 2.61 -27.85
CA LYS A 682 -5.22 2.91 -28.32
C LYS A 682 -5.19 3.95 -29.45
N PHE A 683 -4.36 4.99 -29.37
CA PHE A 683 -4.18 5.93 -30.48
C PHE A 683 -3.73 5.21 -31.76
N ARG A 684 -2.71 4.34 -31.67
CA ARG A 684 -2.17 3.57 -32.80
C ARG A 684 -3.20 2.65 -33.47
N VAL A 685 -4.08 2.04 -32.67
CA VAL A 685 -5.15 1.18 -33.20
C VAL A 685 -6.20 1.97 -33.97
N TYR A 686 -6.53 3.18 -33.53
CA TYR A 686 -7.67 3.93 -34.08
C TYR A 686 -7.29 4.98 -35.14
N HIS A 687 -6.08 5.55 -35.13
CA HIS A 687 -5.75 6.72 -35.96
C HIS A 687 -5.82 6.48 -37.48
N ASN A 688 -5.69 5.24 -37.94
CA ASN A 688 -5.75 4.88 -39.36
C ASN A 688 -7.12 4.32 -39.78
N LYS A 689 -8.05 4.15 -38.84
CA LYS A 689 -9.38 3.62 -39.16
C LYS A 689 -10.23 4.71 -39.82
N PRO A 690 -11.10 4.34 -40.77
CA PRO A 690 -11.75 5.31 -41.66
C PRO A 690 -13.00 5.96 -41.08
N THR A 691 -13.58 5.44 -40.00
CA THR A 691 -14.88 5.95 -39.50
C THR A 691 -14.71 7.21 -38.66
N GLU A 692 -15.70 8.11 -38.69
CA GLU A 692 -15.70 9.32 -37.86
C GLU A 692 -15.60 8.99 -36.36
N LYS A 693 -16.29 7.94 -35.91
CA LYS A 693 -16.19 7.44 -34.54
C LYS A 693 -14.77 7.02 -34.18
N ASP A 694 -14.11 6.27 -35.06
CA ASP A 694 -12.73 5.84 -34.81
C ASP A 694 -11.75 7.03 -34.78
N GLN A 695 -11.95 8.01 -35.67
CA GLN A 695 -11.15 9.23 -35.69
C GLN A 695 -11.35 10.05 -34.41
N ALA A 696 -12.58 10.13 -33.89
CA ALA A 696 -12.87 10.81 -32.63
C ALA A 696 -12.24 10.09 -31.43
N ILE A 697 -12.24 8.75 -31.40
CA ILE A 697 -11.50 7.96 -30.41
C ILE A 697 -10.00 8.27 -30.49
N ALA A 698 -9.42 8.27 -31.70
CA ALA A 698 -8.02 8.61 -31.89
C ALA A 698 -7.70 10.03 -31.43
N ALA A 699 -8.57 11.01 -31.69
CA ALA A 699 -8.38 12.38 -31.22
C ALA A 699 -8.39 12.48 -29.68
N ALA A 700 -9.38 11.89 -29.02
CA ALA A 700 -9.49 11.87 -27.56
C ALA A 700 -8.29 11.18 -26.91
N THR A 701 -7.91 10.00 -27.42
CA THR A 701 -6.77 9.26 -26.89
C THR A 701 -5.43 9.94 -27.21
N GLY A 702 -5.26 10.57 -28.38
CA GLY A 702 -4.05 11.32 -28.73
C GLY A 702 -3.84 12.55 -27.86
N LYS A 703 -4.93 13.26 -27.54
CA LYS A 703 -4.94 14.36 -26.56
C LYS A 703 -4.53 13.85 -25.18
N PHE A 704 -5.09 12.73 -24.72
CA PHE A 704 -4.72 12.14 -23.44
C PHE A 704 -3.26 11.70 -23.38
N ASN A 705 -2.75 11.04 -24.43
CA ASN A 705 -1.34 10.67 -24.53
C ASN A 705 -0.41 11.88 -24.43
N THR A 706 -0.78 12.99 -25.09
CA THR A 706 -0.01 14.24 -25.05
C THR A 706 -0.01 14.83 -23.63
N ALA A 707 -1.19 14.90 -22.99
CA ALA A 707 -1.30 15.39 -21.61
C ALA A 707 -0.53 14.53 -20.60
N LEU A 708 -0.47 13.20 -20.81
CA LEU A 708 0.36 12.31 -20.01
C LEU A 708 1.84 12.60 -20.25
N ALA A 709 2.29 12.73 -21.51
CA ALA A 709 3.69 13.04 -21.81
C ALA A 709 4.14 14.38 -21.19
N GLU A 710 3.29 15.41 -21.24
CA GLU A 710 3.54 16.71 -20.58
C GLU A 710 3.67 16.59 -19.05
N SER A 711 2.99 15.61 -18.45
CA SER A 711 3.07 15.38 -17.00
C SER A 711 4.46 14.91 -16.54
N GLN A 712 5.31 14.39 -17.43
CA GLN A 712 6.66 13.95 -17.08
C GLN A 712 7.49 15.09 -16.48
N GLU A 713 7.59 16.20 -17.19
CA GLU A 713 8.34 17.36 -16.74
C GLU A 713 7.58 18.13 -15.65
N GLU A 714 6.24 18.17 -15.74
CA GLU A 714 5.41 18.81 -14.73
C GLU A 714 5.61 18.19 -13.33
N PHE A 715 5.52 16.86 -13.23
CA PHE A 715 5.62 16.15 -11.95
C PHE A 715 7.03 16.14 -11.43
N LYS A 716 8.03 16.05 -12.31
CA LYS A 716 9.43 16.24 -11.95
C LYS A 716 9.67 17.60 -11.30
N ARG A 717 9.13 18.68 -11.88
CA ARG A 717 9.21 20.03 -11.29
C ARG A 717 8.51 20.09 -9.92
N TYR A 718 7.40 19.40 -9.73
CA TYR A 718 6.74 19.33 -8.42
C TYR A 718 7.60 18.59 -7.39
N GLY A 719 8.23 17.48 -7.76
CA GLY A 719 9.17 16.76 -6.90
C GLY A 719 10.42 17.57 -6.57
N GLN A 720 11.01 18.26 -7.56
CA GLN A 720 12.17 19.12 -7.37
C GLN A 720 11.88 20.41 -6.59
N ALA A 721 10.60 20.75 -6.40
CA ALA A 721 10.21 21.89 -5.61
C ALA A 721 10.20 21.59 -4.10
N THR A 722 10.20 20.32 -3.67
CA THR A 722 10.21 19.97 -2.24
C THR A 722 11.53 20.37 -1.60
N ASP A 723 11.51 20.78 -0.34
CA ASP A 723 12.69 21.19 0.42
C ASP A 723 13.76 20.08 0.50
N ASP A 724 13.36 18.81 0.36
CA ASP A 724 14.22 17.64 0.52
C ASP A 724 14.62 16.94 -0.78
N TRP A 725 14.30 17.54 -1.94
CA TRP A 725 14.45 16.93 -3.27
C TRP A 725 15.87 16.42 -3.59
N GLU A 726 16.92 17.06 -3.05
CA GLU A 726 18.32 16.66 -3.26
C GLU A 726 18.65 15.30 -2.64
N THR A 727 17.80 14.82 -1.73
CA THR A 727 18.03 13.59 -0.95
C THR A 727 16.91 12.57 -1.09
N VAL A 728 15.68 13.02 -1.31
CA VAL A 728 14.51 12.16 -1.56
C VAL A 728 13.74 12.75 -2.75
N GLU A 729 13.87 12.11 -3.91
CA GLU A 729 13.18 12.56 -5.11
C GLU A 729 11.78 11.96 -5.20
N TYR A 730 10.76 12.80 -5.42
CA TYR A 730 9.38 12.34 -5.63
C TYR A 730 9.07 12.19 -7.12
N GLU A 731 9.25 10.98 -7.66
CA GLU A 731 8.95 10.65 -9.07
C GLU A 731 7.86 9.57 -9.25
N VAL A 732 7.14 9.23 -8.17
CA VAL A 732 6.26 8.06 -8.12
C VAL A 732 5.15 8.10 -9.17
N LEU A 733 4.62 9.28 -9.43
CA LEU A 733 3.52 9.49 -10.38
C LEU A 733 4.00 9.79 -11.82
N SER A 734 5.30 9.66 -12.09
CA SER A 734 5.85 9.76 -13.44
C SER A 734 5.02 8.90 -14.42
N PRO A 735 4.57 9.46 -15.55
CA PRO A 735 3.80 8.72 -16.57
C PRO A 735 4.47 7.42 -17.05
N GLU A 736 5.80 7.35 -17.03
CA GLU A 736 6.55 6.14 -17.38
C GLU A 736 6.32 5.00 -16.38
N TRP A 737 6.10 5.32 -15.11
CA TRP A 737 5.93 4.35 -14.02
C TRP A 737 4.47 4.09 -13.67
N ASN A 738 3.57 5.02 -13.95
CA ASN A 738 2.17 4.91 -13.59
C ASN A 738 1.48 3.74 -14.30
N ALA A 739 1.20 2.66 -13.56
CA ALA A 739 0.59 1.44 -14.08
C ALA A 739 -0.79 1.72 -14.70
N VAL A 740 -1.19 0.95 -15.71
CA VAL A 740 -2.53 1.06 -16.31
C VAL A 740 -3.63 0.48 -15.41
N SER A 741 -3.29 -0.51 -14.59
CA SER A 741 -4.16 -1.23 -13.65
C SER A 741 -3.46 -1.45 -12.32
N ILE A 742 -4.15 -2.06 -11.35
CA ILE A 742 -3.54 -2.48 -10.09
C ILE A 742 -2.57 -3.64 -10.37
N LEU A 743 -1.28 -3.39 -10.15
CA LEU A 743 -0.16 -4.31 -10.38
C LEU A 743 0.78 -4.31 -9.17
N ILE A 744 1.25 -5.48 -8.77
CA ILE A 744 2.31 -5.64 -7.75
C ILE A 744 3.68 -5.19 -8.23
#